data_AF-A0A850T418-F1
#
_entry.id   AF-A0A850T418-F1
#
_cell.length_a   1.000
_cell.length_b   1.000
_cell.length_c   1.000
_cell.angle_alpha   90.00
_cell.angle_beta   90.00
_cell.angle_gamma   90.00
#
_symmetry.space_group_name_H-M   'P 1'
#
loop_
_entity.id
_entity.type
_entity.pdbx_description
1 polymer ?
#
loop_
_entity_poly.entity_id
_entity_poly.type
_entity_poly.pdbx_seq_one_letter_code
_entity_poly.pdbx_strand_id
1 'polypeptide(L)'
;MAGPSKAVEKSYLSRIIENAELFRTASADDLAELARNAKVTAIQRGKPVASKVRNREIFVVETGAVAALDHDPAGDKTVLIALYGPGAVAGLAAAAEGAGAEHRLATRWELRALSNATVISLPAADFLRVARRSPELTAAWISALGGELASLSARLTASLHSPLETRLAAFFAELATILSGNLWEPAVNIGRLPQTVLADFLGVSREHVNRTLIMWERSGLILQSKGGEIVIENRKRLEQIVRARRAAEDASIENEWIWEIQAHLDHGINDTAFDLAMEGVRRSPRDDRFKYFAALAMARMGALKEAVSLVESFKLTTDAPNEDIASIGPKLRRDLAFASSPVDKAMLAEAADGYAKVFRALKTTYPGVNAASTAAMIGETERARTLAREVRGLAAASLDNADDREPSYWSRATIAECRLIEGDLAVAAADFSAAVRAFDAAPGMIGTTRKQLKRLKSCTPIDDAWIDRAAPQAGVLYFCGPLIPPGVDDNRHLDRLRRRVDAYLEGRRFSVSIGALAAGADIVIAEALLDAGVSLHVHLPIAPPEFLAASVEPSGGRWRERFIACVERAQTIDWTRRAACSRAAYRLGSRIGIGRVIRLAEEIDGQPFGYFALQEGRSPADSISWENASVWRALGLAGEFAEDDWLTVAPASNTDHASDFYSALIVEGENADVERLRPLFTVSAGAFHCLAFDSAAAALEGARAAATSAGTAKSRLWLDVGSAEAGDETARSAFPSTLITAASKPLTAPGKAFASESFVNVAASTPGCPRPFEYVGVTPTEEKLDPCPLYLVDL
;
A
#
# COMPACT_ATOMS: atom_id res chain seq x y z
N MET A 1 -46.16 10.36 -17.08
CA MET A 1 -45.33 11.49 -16.62
C MET A 1 -45.01 12.37 -17.82
N ALA A 2 -45.41 13.63 -17.81
CA ALA A 2 -45.06 14.57 -18.87
C ALA A 2 -43.54 14.78 -18.84
N GLY A 3 -42.86 14.59 -19.99
CA GLY A 3 -41.43 14.84 -20.10
C GLY A 3 -41.08 16.31 -19.76
N PRO A 4 -39.83 16.60 -19.39
CA PRO A 4 -39.40 17.95 -19.04
C PRO A 4 -39.74 18.93 -20.17
N SER A 5 -40.12 20.17 -19.82
CA SER A 5 -40.31 21.25 -20.80
C SER A 5 -39.05 21.41 -21.66
N LYS A 6 -39.21 21.62 -22.98
CA LYS A 6 -38.09 21.87 -23.92
C LYS A 6 -37.14 22.99 -23.47
N ALA A 7 -37.60 23.92 -22.63
CA ALA A 7 -36.76 24.97 -22.05
C ALA A 7 -35.83 24.45 -20.93
N VAL A 8 -36.31 23.50 -20.12
CA VAL A 8 -35.54 22.87 -19.03
C VAL A 8 -34.47 21.94 -19.61
N GLU A 9 -34.80 21.16 -20.65
CA GLU A 9 -33.85 20.29 -21.35
C GLU A 9 -32.72 21.10 -22.02
N LYS A 10 -33.03 22.25 -22.62
CA LYS A 10 -32.02 23.15 -23.21
C LYS A 10 -31.13 23.83 -22.18
N SER A 11 -31.71 24.22 -21.04
CA SER A 11 -30.95 24.79 -19.92
C SER A 11 -29.99 23.74 -19.33
N TYR A 12 -30.45 22.51 -19.18
CA TYR A 12 -29.63 21.37 -18.76
C TYR A 12 -28.46 21.10 -19.73
N LEU A 13 -28.73 21.05 -21.03
CA LEU A 13 -27.70 20.87 -22.08
C LEU A 13 -26.66 21.99 -22.08
N SER A 14 -27.10 23.25 -21.93
CA SER A 14 -26.20 24.40 -21.89
C SER A 14 -25.22 24.29 -20.73
N ARG A 15 -25.70 23.87 -19.54
CA ARG A 15 -24.87 23.67 -18.34
C ARG A 15 -23.86 22.55 -18.50
N ILE A 16 -24.21 21.46 -19.18
CA ILE A 16 -23.24 20.37 -19.42
C ILE A 16 -22.17 20.81 -20.42
N ILE A 17 -22.57 21.50 -21.48
CA ILE A 17 -21.62 22.05 -22.47
C ILE A 17 -20.68 23.03 -21.78
N GLU A 18 -21.19 23.93 -20.94
CA GLU A 18 -20.40 24.89 -20.15
C GLU A 18 -19.34 24.22 -19.24
N ASN A 19 -19.69 23.08 -18.62
CA ASN A 19 -18.77 22.34 -17.76
C ASN A 19 -17.60 21.70 -18.52
N ALA A 20 -17.71 21.54 -19.84
CA ALA A 20 -16.62 21.00 -20.64
C ALA A 20 -15.50 22.04 -20.81
N GLU A 21 -14.26 21.58 -20.69
CA GLU A 21 -13.08 22.45 -20.59
C GLU A 21 -12.96 23.44 -21.75
N LEU A 22 -13.34 23.01 -22.94
CA LEU A 22 -13.34 23.82 -24.16
C LEU A 22 -14.29 25.03 -24.10
N PHE A 23 -15.42 24.92 -23.40
CA PHE A 23 -16.52 25.90 -23.48
C PHE A 23 -16.68 26.78 -22.22
N ARG A 24 -15.79 26.67 -21.22
CA ARG A 24 -15.89 27.43 -19.96
C ARG A 24 -15.93 28.96 -20.16
N THR A 25 -15.38 29.46 -21.27
CA THR A 25 -15.33 30.89 -21.61
C THR A 25 -16.38 31.30 -22.62
N ALA A 26 -17.23 30.38 -23.09
CA ALA A 26 -18.27 30.68 -24.06
C ALA A 26 -19.39 31.52 -23.43
N SER A 27 -19.96 32.45 -24.19
CA SER A 27 -21.08 33.26 -23.71
C SER A 27 -22.35 32.42 -23.55
N ALA A 28 -23.28 32.88 -22.70
CA ALA A 28 -24.57 32.20 -22.52
C ALA A 28 -25.35 32.07 -23.83
N ASP A 29 -25.25 33.05 -24.73
CA ASP A 29 -25.89 33.03 -26.04
C ASP A 29 -25.24 32.00 -26.99
N ASP A 30 -23.92 31.84 -26.92
CA ASP A 30 -23.17 30.81 -27.66
C ASP A 30 -23.52 29.41 -27.17
N LEU A 31 -23.56 29.20 -25.85
CA LEU A 31 -23.94 27.93 -25.23
C LEU A 31 -25.40 27.57 -25.59
N ALA A 32 -26.31 28.54 -25.54
CA ALA A 32 -27.69 28.35 -25.96
C ALA A 32 -27.77 27.99 -27.44
N GLU A 33 -26.96 28.62 -28.30
CA GLU A 33 -26.89 28.28 -29.72
C GLU A 33 -26.43 26.84 -29.96
N LEU A 34 -25.37 26.39 -29.28
CA LEU A 34 -24.87 25.01 -29.37
C LEU A 34 -25.89 24.00 -28.83
N ALA A 35 -26.54 24.31 -27.71
CA ALA A 35 -27.55 23.47 -27.09
C ALA A 35 -28.81 23.28 -27.96
N ARG A 36 -29.10 24.18 -28.93
CA ARG A 36 -30.30 24.08 -29.78
C ARG A 36 -30.37 22.78 -30.58
N ASN A 37 -29.23 22.30 -31.08
CA ASN A 37 -29.14 21.11 -31.93
C ASN A 37 -28.35 19.98 -31.28
N ALA A 38 -28.03 20.12 -29.99
CA ALA A 38 -27.33 19.12 -29.22
C ALA A 38 -28.21 17.88 -28.97
N LYS A 39 -27.61 16.69 -28.92
CA LYS A 39 -28.33 15.45 -28.60
C LYS A 39 -27.62 14.69 -27.49
N VAL A 40 -28.35 14.40 -26.42
CA VAL A 40 -27.87 13.49 -25.36
C VAL A 40 -28.04 12.06 -25.81
N THR A 41 -26.98 11.26 -25.70
CA THR A 41 -27.01 9.83 -26.01
C THR A 41 -26.39 9.05 -24.86
N ALA A 42 -27.18 8.16 -24.25
CA ALA A 42 -26.68 7.18 -23.30
C ALA A 42 -26.15 5.95 -24.05
N ILE A 43 -24.94 5.52 -23.72
CA ILE A 43 -24.19 4.51 -24.46
C ILE A 43 -23.73 3.44 -23.49
N GLN A 44 -24.04 2.20 -23.82
CA GLN A 44 -23.59 1.05 -23.06
C GLN A 44 -22.11 0.75 -23.33
N ARG A 45 -21.41 0.23 -22.32
CA ARG A 45 -20.03 -0.25 -22.44
C ARG A 45 -19.84 -1.12 -23.70
N GLY A 46 -18.74 -0.85 -24.41
CA GLY A 46 -18.32 -1.57 -25.60
C GLY A 46 -19.05 -1.16 -26.88
N LYS A 47 -20.09 -0.33 -26.82
CA LYS A 47 -20.80 0.17 -28.01
C LYS A 47 -20.07 1.38 -28.63
N PRO A 48 -20.14 1.54 -29.97
CA PRO A 48 -19.58 2.71 -30.62
C PRO A 48 -20.42 3.95 -30.27
N VAL A 49 -19.71 5.03 -29.95
CA VAL A 49 -20.26 6.39 -29.83
C VAL A 49 -20.38 7.05 -31.19
N ALA A 50 -19.36 6.88 -32.02
CA ALA A 50 -19.31 7.43 -33.36
C ALA A 50 -18.68 6.37 -34.27
N SER A 51 -19.32 6.14 -35.43
CA SER A 51 -18.94 5.05 -36.34
C SER A 51 -17.71 5.40 -37.19
N LYS A 52 -17.13 4.39 -37.85
CA LYS A 52 -15.99 4.52 -38.80
C LYS A 52 -16.27 5.36 -40.05
N VAL A 53 -17.49 5.88 -40.20
CA VAL A 53 -17.94 6.72 -41.31
C VAL A 53 -17.88 8.19 -40.88
N ARG A 54 -17.60 9.08 -41.84
CA ARG A 54 -17.43 10.53 -41.68
C ARG A 54 -18.41 11.16 -40.66
N ASN A 55 -17.94 11.38 -39.44
CA ASN A 55 -18.72 12.06 -38.40
C ASN A 55 -18.61 13.57 -38.59
N ARG A 56 -19.76 14.26 -38.61
CA ARG A 56 -19.86 15.73 -38.68
C ARG A 56 -20.27 16.33 -37.34
N GLU A 57 -19.96 15.64 -36.25
CA GLU A 57 -20.32 16.01 -34.90
C GLU A 57 -19.06 15.99 -34.02
N ILE A 58 -19.04 16.86 -33.02
CA ILE A 58 -18.13 16.77 -31.88
C ILE A 58 -18.91 16.24 -30.68
N PHE A 59 -18.22 15.59 -29.75
CA PHE A 59 -18.86 14.89 -28.64
C PHE A 59 -18.32 15.41 -27.31
N VAL A 60 -19.20 15.91 -26.46
CA VAL A 60 -18.87 16.24 -25.07
C VAL A 60 -19.20 15.02 -24.21
N VAL A 61 -18.23 14.52 -23.44
CA VAL A 61 -18.46 13.41 -22.51
C VAL A 61 -19.00 13.98 -21.20
N GLU A 62 -20.21 13.60 -20.82
CA GLU A 62 -20.83 14.01 -19.55
C GLU A 62 -20.45 13.05 -18.42
N THR A 63 -20.52 11.74 -18.69
CA THR A 63 -20.19 10.69 -17.73
C THR A 63 -19.51 9.51 -18.44
N GLY A 64 -18.69 8.77 -17.69
CA GLY A 64 -18.01 7.57 -18.18
C GLY A 64 -16.73 7.82 -18.96
N ALA A 65 -16.17 6.75 -19.53
CA ALA A 65 -14.94 6.76 -20.30
C ALA A 65 -15.20 6.40 -21.77
N VAL A 66 -14.64 7.18 -22.69
CA VAL A 66 -14.71 6.96 -24.15
C VAL A 66 -13.31 6.89 -24.73
N ALA A 67 -13.04 5.89 -25.57
CA ALA A 67 -11.79 5.74 -26.29
C ALA A 67 -11.92 6.17 -27.75
N ALA A 68 -10.95 6.93 -28.26
CA ALA A 68 -10.74 7.10 -29.69
C ALA A 68 -9.77 6.04 -30.21
N LEU A 69 -10.19 5.33 -31.24
CA LEU A 69 -9.48 4.21 -31.83
C LEU A 69 -9.17 4.52 -33.29
N ASP A 70 -7.93 4.29 -33.71
CA ASP A 70 -7.57 4.27 -35.13
C ASP A 70 -7.61 2.83 -35.66
N HIS A 71 -7.89 2.67 -36.95
CA HIS A 71 -7.95 1.38 -37.60
C HIS A 71 -6.86 1.24 -38.67
N ASP A 72 -6.21 0.07 -38.70
CA ASP A 72 -5.39 -0.32 -39.85
C ASP A 72 -6.23 -0.22 -41.16
N PRO A 73 -5.65 0.22 -42.30
CA PRO A 73 -6.27 0.15 -43.62
C PRO A 73 -7.04 -1.15 -43.94
N ALA A 74 -6.56 -2.30 -43.47
CA ALA A 74 -7.21 -3.61 -43.63
C ALA A 74 -8.42 -3.85 -42.69
N GLY A 75 -8.52 -3.08 -41.60
CA GLY A 75 -9.64 -3.08 -40.66
C GLY A 75 -9.55 -4.06 -39.48
N ASP A 76 -8.51 -4.91 -39.47
CA ASP A 76 -8.38 -6.04 -38.53
C ASP A 76 -7.78 -5.67 -37.16
N LYS A 77 -7.08 -4.54 -37.06
CA LYS A 77 -6.43 -4.08 -35.82
C LYS A 77 -6.81 -2.64 -35.49
N THR A 78 -6.89 -2.36 -34.19
CA THR A 78 -7.22 -1.03 -33.67
C THR A 78 -6.19 -0.54 -32.69
N VAL A 79 -5.74 0.71 -32.80
CA VAL A 79 -4.81 1.32 -31.84
C VAL A 79 -5.51 2.42 -31.06
N LEU A 80 -5.23 2.52 -29.77
CA LEU A 80 -5.78 3.59 -28.93
C LEU A 80 -5.07 4.91 -29.23
N ILE A 81 -5.86 5.94 -29.60
CA ILE A 81 -5.37 7.30 -29.84
C ILE A 81 -5.44 8.13 -28.56
N ALA A 82 -6.60 8.10 -27.90
CA ALA A 82 -6.90 8.93 -26.74
C ALA A 82 -8.03 8.33 -25.89
N LEU A 83 -8.03 8.71 -24.61
CA LEU A 83 -9.14 8.49 -23.68
C LEU A 83 -9.79 9.83 -23.34
N TYR A 84 -11.11 9.84 -23.28
CA TYR A 84 -11.94 10.99 -22.94
C TYR A 84 -12.79 10.64 -21.72
N GLY A 85 -12.69 11.46 -20.69
CA GLY A 85 -13.51 11.41 -19.49
C GLY A 85 -14.51 12.56 -19.40
N PRO A 86 -15.26 12.67 -18.29
CA PRO A 86 -16.21 13.76 -18.06
C PRO A 86 -15.58 15.15 -18.30
N GLY A 87 -16.27 15.98 -19.08
CA GLY A 87 -15.84 17.33 -19.46
C GLY A 87 -14.88 17.41 -20.67
N ALA A 88 -14.40 16.28 -21.18
CA ALA A 88 -13.57 16.25 -22.38
C ALA A 88 -14.40 16.33 -23.67
N VAL A 89 -13.83 16.94 -24.72
CA VAL A 89 -14.47 17.11 -26.03
C VAL A 89 -13.71 16.31 -27.09
N ALA A 90 -14.38 15.35 -27.73
CA ALA A 90 -13.81 14.52 -28.79
C ALA A 90 -14.28 14.97 -30.19
N GLY A 91 -13.49 14.65 -31.21
CA GLY A 91 -13.82 14.91 -32.62
C GLY A 91 -13.43 16.30 -33.14
N LEU A 92 -12.63 17.04 -32.39
CA LEU A 92 -12.21 18.41 -32.72
C LEU A 92 -11.41 18.51 -34.02
N ALA A 93 -10.49 17.58 -34.27
CA ALA A 93 -9.70 17.56 -35.50
C ALA A 93 -10.58 17.34 -36.76
N ALA A 94 -11.57 16.45 -36.68
CA ALA A 94 -12.49 16.19 -37.78
C ALA A 94 -13.41 17.37 -38.09
N ALA A 95 -13.76 18.17 -37.08
CA ALA A 95 -14.48 19.43 -37.28
C ALA A 95 -13.65 20.45 -38.07
N ALA A 96 -12.32 20.51 -37.85
CA ALA A 96 -11.42 21.38 -38.60
C ALA A 96 -11.28 20.97 -40.08
N GLU A 97 -11.17 19.67 -40.37
CA GLU A 97 -11.04 19.14 -41.74
C GLU A 97 -12.26 19.49 -42.63
N GLY A 98 -13.46 19.54 -42.03
CA GLY A 98 -14.69 19.94 -42.72
C GLY A 98 -14.71 21.40 -43.21
N ALA A 99 -13.76 22.23 -42.79
CA ALA A 99 -13.77 23.67 -43.02
C ALA A 99 -12.96 24.15 -44.24
N GLY A 100 -12.15 23.33 -44.93
CA GLY A 100 -11.46 23.80 -46.14
C GLY A 100 -10.29 23.03 -46.77
N ALA A 101 -10.01 21.76 -46.47
CA ALA A 101 -8.83 21.08 -47.04
C ALA A 101 -9.15 20.15 -48.24
N GLU A 102 -8.49 20.38 -49.39
CA GLU A 102 -8.50 19.49 -50.56
C GLU A 102 -7.72 18.17 -50.32
N HIS A 103 -6.82 18.14 -49.33
CA HIS A 103 -6.12 16.93 -48.88
C HIS A 103 -6.94 16.21 -47.80
N ARG A 104 -7.78 15.27 -48.24
CA ARG A 104 -8.55 14.37 -47.36
C ARG A 104 -7.63 13.31 -46.78
N LEU A 105 -7.08 13.54 -45.58
CA LEU A 105 -6.66 12.41 -44.75
C LEU A 105 -7.93 11.62 -44.42
N ALA A 106 -8.00 10.38 -44.90
CA ALA A 106 -9.13 9.50 -44.67
C ALA A 106 -9.06 8.96 -43.23
N THR A 107 -9.24 9.83 -42.25
CA THR A 107 -9.10 9.49 -40.83
C THR A 107 -10.29 8.61 -40.42
N ARG A 108 -10.07 7.28 -40.40
CA ARG A 108 -11.08 6.28 -40.00
C ARG A 108 -10.96 6.01 -38.50
N TRP A 109 -11.34 6.99 -37.68
CA TRP A 109 -11.37 6.81 -36.24
C TRP A 109 -12.76 6.36 -35.76
N GLU A 110 -12.80 5.52 -34.73
CA GLU A 110 -14.00 5.11 -34.02
C GLU A 110 -13.96 5.66 -32.60
N LEU A 111 -15.07 6.20 -32.11
CA LEU A 111 -15.24 6.43 -30.68
C LEU A 111 -15.99 5.26 -30.07
N ARG A 112 -15.49 4.70 -28.96
CA ARG A 112 -16.10 3.56 -28.28
C ARG A 112 -16.18 3.80 -26.78
N ALA A 113 -17.32 3.47 -26.18
CA ALA A 113 -17.49 3.59 -24.73
C ALA A 113 -16.75 2.45 -24.00
N LEU A 114 -15.87 2.78 -23.06
CA LEU A 114 -15.17 1.80 -22.19
C LEU A 114 -15.92 1.55 -20.88
N SER A 115 -16.82 2.44 -20.49
CA SER A 115 -17.83 2.24 -19.44
C SER A 115 -19.22 2.52 -20.00
N ASN A 116 -20.26 2.42 -19.17
CA ASN A 116 -21.49 3.13 -19.50
C ASN A 116 -21.18 4.62 -19.50
N ALA A 117 -21.60 5.32 -20.55
CA ALA A 117 -21.25 6.71 -20.78
C ALA A 117 -22.45 7.50 -21.28
N THR A 118 -22.51 8.78 -20.93
CA THR A 118 -23.46 9.73 -21.51
C THR A 118 -22.67 10.77 -22.28
N VAL A 119 -23.04 11.00 -23.53
CA VAL A 119 -22.37 11.95 -24.41
C VAL A 119 -23.37 12.92 -25.01
N ILE A 120 -22.92 14.14 -25.27
CA ILE A 120 -23.67 15.15 -26.01
C ILE A 120 -23.02 15.31 -27.38
N SER A 121 -23.74 14.99 -28.44
CA SER A 121 -23.29 15.29 -29.79
C SER A 121 -23.69 16.71 -30.18
N LEU A 122 -22.74 17.46 -30.73
CA LEU A 122 -22.92 18.82 -31.26
C LEU A 122 -22.58 18.81 -32.75
N PRO A 123 -23.44 19.37 -33.62
CA PRO A 123 -23.10 19.51 -35.04
C PRO A 123 -21.85 20.36 -35.21
N ALA A 124 -20.85 19.84 -35.94
CA ALA A 124 -19.59 20.55 -36.19
C ALA A 124 -19.83 21.89 -36.89
N ALA A 125 -20.86 22.00 -37.73
CA ALA A 125 -21.23 23.26 -38.38
C ALA A 125 -21.69 24.35 -37.40
N ASP A 126 -22.38 23.98 -36.31
CA ASP A 126 -22.79 24.91 -35.26
C ASP A 126 -21.58 25.32 -34.43
N PHE A 127 -20.74 24.36 -34.03
CA PHE A 127 -19.47 24.64 -33.35
C PHE A 127 -18.58 25.60 -34.13
N LEU A 128 -18.34 25.34 -35.43
CA LEU A 128 -17.53 26.20 -36.29
C LEU A 128 -18.11 27.62 -36.43
N ARG A 129 -19.44 27.75 -36.47
CA ARG A 129 -20.10 29.05 -36.56
C ARG A 129 -19.85 29.88 -35.30
N VAL A 130 -19.96 29.25 -34.13
CA VAL A 130 -19.72 29.89 -32.83
C VAL A 130 -18.23 30.20 -32.67
N ALA A 131 -17.33 29.25 -32.97
CA ALA A 131 -15.89 29.46 -32.87
C ALA A 131 -15.43 30.66 -33.73
N ARG A 132 -15.90 30.78 -34.98
CA ARG A 132 -15.53 31.89 -35.87
C ARG A 132 -15.86 33.28 -35.33
N ARG A 133 -16.86 33.41 -34.45
CA ARG A 133 -17.24 34.71 -33.85
C ARG A 133 -16.71 34.91 -32.44
N SER A 134 -16.27 33.85 -31.76
CA SER A 134 -15.69 33.90 -30.41
C SER A 134 -14.18 33.63 -30.47
N PRO A 135 -13.34 34.68 -30.39
CA PRO A 135 -11.89 34.53 -30.29
C PRO A 135 -11.46 33.65 -29.11
N GLU A 136 -12.15 33.74 -27.97
CA GLU A 136 -11.87 32.98 -26.75
C GLU A 136 -12.10 31.48 -26.98
N LEU A 137 -13.23 31.10 -27.60
CA LEU A 137 -13.51 29.71 -27.94
C LEU A 137 -12.54 29.19 -29.01
N THR A 138 -12.16 30.02 -29.98
CA THR A 138 -11.14 29.64 -30.98
C THR A 138 -9.79 29.39 -30.32
N ALA A 139 -9.35 30.25 -29.39
CA ALA A 139 -8.11 30.06 -28.65
C ALA A 139 -8.16 28.80 -27.77
N ALA A 140 -9.27 28.55 -27.08
CA ALA A 140 -9.49 27.33 -26.30
C ALA A 140 -9.44 26.07 -27.19
N TRP A 141 -10.02 26.13 -28.39
CA TRP A 141 -9.97 25.04 -29.36
C TRP A 141 -8.54 24.76 -29.86
N ILE A 142 -7.77 25.79 -30.19
CA ILE A 142 -6.36 25.65 -30.58
C ILE A 142 -5.56 25.05 -29.43
N SER A 143 -5.78 25.50 -28.19
CA SER A 143 -5.13 24.96 -27.00
C SER A 143 -5.48 23.48 -26.78
N ALA A 144 -6.75 23.11 -26.95
CA ALA A 144 -7.21 21.72 -26.83
C ALA A 144 -6.54 20.81 -27.88
N LEU A 145 -6.47 21.24 -29.14
CA LEU A 145 -5.74 20.51 -30.19
C LEU A 145 -4.25 20.40 -29.90
N GLY A 146 -3.63 21.45 -29.35
CA GLY A 146 -2.24 21.41 -28.89
C GLY A 146 -2.01 20.40 -27.77
N GLY A 147 -2.94 20.32 -26.82
CA GLY A 147 -2.94 19.31 -25.75
C GLY A 147 -3.10 17.89 -26.29
N GLU A 148 -4.02 17.65 -27.23
CA GLU A 148 -4.19 16.36 -27.91
C GLU A 148 -2.91 15.94 -28.65
N LEU A 149 -2.26 16.86 -29.36
CA LEU A 149 -1.01 16.61 -30.08
C LEU A 149 0.14 16.25 -29.11
N ALA A 150 0.29 17.00 -28.01
CA ALA A 150 1.28 16.71 -26.97
C ALA A 150 1.03 15.34 -26.33
N SER A 151 -0.23 15.01 -26.04
CA SER A 151 -0.63 13.72 -25.47
C SER A 151 -0.36 12.55 -26.43
N LEU A 152 -0.66 12.72 -27.73
CA LEU A 152 -0.34 11.75 -28.77
C LEU A 152 1.18 11.55 -28.92
N SER A 153 1.95 12.65 -28.92
CA SER A 153 3.42 12.60 -28.97
C SER A 153 4.01 11.85 -27.77
N ALA A 154 3.49 12.10 -26.57
CA ALA A 154 3.89 11.38 -25.36
C ALA A 154 3.55 9.87 -25.44
N ARG A 155 2.35 9.52 -25.92
CA ARG A 155 1.95 8.12 -26.13
C ARG A 155 2.77 7.41 -27.19
N LEU A 156 3.11 8.09 -28.30
CA LEU A 156 4.00 7.55 -29.33
C LEU A 156 5.39 7.28 -28.76
N THR A 157 5.95 8.26 -28.04
CA THR A 157 7.26 8.13 -27.37
C THR A 157 7.25 6.96 -26.39
N ALA A 158 6.21 6.83 -25.57
CA ALA A 158 6.03 5.71 -24.66
C ALA A 158 5.86 4.38 -25.41
N SER A 159 5.15 4.34 -26.54
CA SER A 159 4.97 3.13 -27.36
C SER A 159 6.30 2.60 -27.91
N LEU A 160 7.19 3.51 -28.29
CA LEU A 160 8.51 3.19 -28.84
C LEU A 160 9.53 2.77 -27.76
N HIS A 161 9.48 3.41 -26.59
CA HIS A 161 10.54 3.30 -25.60
C HIS A 161 10.13 2.59 -24.31
N SER A 162 8.84 2.33 -24.04
CA SER A 162 8.38 1.76 -22.77
C SER A 162 7.92 0.29 -22.88
N PRO A 163 8.27 -0.57 -21.91
CA PRO A 163 7.76 -1.94 -21.82
C PRO A 163 6.24 -1.98 -21.82
N LEU A 164 5.68 -3.11 -22.26
CA LEU A 164 4.23 -3.31 -22.26
C LEU A 164 3.60 -3.01 -20.90
N GLU A 165 4.25 -3.43 -19.82
CA GLU A 165 3.74 -3.22 -18.47
C GLU A 165 3.56 -1.73 -18.13
N THR A 166 4.54 -0.88 -18.42
CA THR A 166 4.45 0.57 -18.20
C THR A 166 3.33 1.19 -19.03
N ARG A 167 3.17 0.74 -20.29
CA ARG A 167 2.11 1.24 -21.19
C ARG A 167 0.73 0.82 -20.72
N LEU A 168 0.61 -0.42 -20.26
CA LEU A 168 -0.61 -0.95 -19.65
C LEU A 168 -0.92 -0.23 -18.33
N ALA A 169 0.11 0.11 -17.53
CA ALA A 169 -0.05 0.80 -16.25
C ALA A 169 -0.50 2.24 -16.47
N ALA A 170 0.07 2.93 -17.46
CA ALA A 170 -0.34 4.26 -17.86
C ALA A 170 -1.80 4.27 -18.32
N PHE A 171 -2.18 3.29 -19.16
CA PHE A 171 -3.56 3.13 -19.59
C PHE A 171 -4.53 2.85 -18.43
N PHE A 172 -4.16 1.95 -17.49
CA PHE A 172 -5.00 1.64 -16.33
C PHE A 172 -5.12 2.83 -15.37
N ALA A 173 -4.02 3.55 -15.12
CA ALA A 173 -4.01 4.75 -14.29
C ALA A 173 -4.84 5.89 -14.90
N GLU A 174 -4.71 6.14 -16.21
CA GLU A 174 -5.51 7.14 -16.93
C GLU A 174 -7.00 6.77 -16.89
N LEU A 175 -7.34 5.50 -17.18
CA LEU A 175 -8.72 5.03 -17.12
C LEU A 175 -9.30 5.06 -15.70
N ALA A 176 -8.51 4.70 -14.68
CA ALA A 176 -8.91 4.79 -13.28
C ALA A 176 -9.21 6.24 -12.88
N THR A 177 -8.37 7.19 -13.32
CA THR A 177 -8.57 8.62 -13.10
C THR A 177 -9.88 9.10 -13.69
N ILE A 178 -10.17 8.70 -14.93
CA ILE A 178 -11.42 9.06 -15.61
C ILE A 178 -12.64 8.49 -14.88
N LEU A 179 -12.58 7.22 -14.44
CA LEU A 179 -13.73 6.53 -13.86
C LEU A 179 -14.01 6.92 -12.40
N SER A 180 -12.96 7.16 -11.60
CA SER A 180 -13.10 7.65 -10.22
C SER A 180 -13.34 9.17 -10.15
N GLY A 181 -12.93 9.91 -11.18
CA GLY A 181 -12.96 11.37 -11.19
C GLY A 181 -12.02 12.02 -10.18
N ASN A 182 -11.08 11.26 -9.61
CA ASN A 182 -10.13 11.73 -8.60
C ASN A 182 -8.81 10.94 -8.63
N LEU A 183 -7.82 11.31 -7.80
CA LEU A 183 -6.52 10.62 -7.66
C LEU A 183 -6.36 9.86 -6.34
N TRP A 184 -7.25 10.11 -5.38
CA TRP A 184 -7.08 9.65 -4.00
C TRP A 184 -7.67 8.26 -3.74
N GLU A 185 -8.62 7.79 -4.57
CA GLU A 185 -9.16 6.44 -4.46
C GLU A 185 -8.09 5.38 -4.76
N PRO A 186 -7.69 4.54 -3.78
CA PRO A 186 -6.61 3.58 -3.97
C PRO A 186 -7.05 2.39 -4.84
N ALA A 187 -8.34 2.05 -4.80
CA ALA A 187 -8.93 0.97 -5.58
C ALA A 187 -10.05 1.46 -6.49
N VAL A 188 -10.02 1.07 -7.76
CA VAL A 188 -10.98 1.51 -8.79
C VAL A 188 -11.37 0.35 -9.69
N ASN A 189 -12.67 0.10 -9.84
CA ASN A 189 -13.19 -0.88 -10.79
C ASN A 189 -13.21 -0.29 -12.21
N ILE A 190 -12.30 -0.72 -13.06
CA ILE A 190 -12.25 -0.33 -14.49
C ILE A 190 -13.16 -1.23 -15.35
N GLY A 191 -13.74 -2.26 -14.73
CA GLY A 191 -14.68 -3.24 -15.27
C GLY A 191 -14.08 -4.11 -16.37
N ARG A 192 -14.94 -4.74 -17.18
CA ARG A 192 -14.52 -5.74 -18.16
C ARG A 192 -13.77 -5.19 -19.39
N LEU A 193 -12.47 -5.46 -19.46
CA LEU A 193 -11.64 -5.18 -20.62
C LEU A 193 -11.07 -6.48 -21.18
N PRO A 194 -11.60 -7.01 -22.30
CA PRO A 194 -11.06 -8.22 -22.90
C PRO A 194 -9.58 -8.05 -23.23
N GLN A 195 -8.77 -9.07 -22.92
CA GLN A 195 -7.33 -9.04 -23.15
C GLN A 195 -6.96 -8.82 -24.62
N THR A 196 -7.82 -9.27 -25.56
CA THR A 196 -7.66 -9.00 -26.99
C THR A 196 -7.77 -7.51 -27.29
N VAL A 197 -8.73 -6.82 -26.68
CA VAL A 197 -8.93 -5.38 -26.84
C VAL A 197 -7.75 -4.61 -26.25
N LEU A 198 -7.25 -5.00 -25.08
CA LEU A 198 -6.05 -4.42 -24.48
C LEU A 198 -4.81 -4.62 -25.36
N ALA A 199 -4.68 -5.81 -25.96
CA ALA A 199 -3.58 -6.13 -26.85
C ALA A 199 -3.62 -5.27 -28.13
N ASP A 200 -4.81 -5.09 -28.70
CA ASP A 200 -5.02 -4.21 -29.85
C ASP A 200 -4.68 -2.75 -29.48
N PHE A 201 -5.26 -2.23 -28.39
CA PHE A 201 -5.04 -0.85 -27.93
C PHE A 201 -3.55 -0.52 -27.74
N LEU A 202 -2.77 -1.49 -27.25
CA LEU A 202 -1.35 -1.33 -26.98
C LEU A 202 -0.45 -1.84 -28.11
N GLY A 203 -1.01 -2.36 -29.20
CA GLY A 203 -0.24 -2.88 -30.34
C GLY A 203 0.68 -4.06 -30.00
N VAL A 204 0.25 -4.96 -29.10
CA VAL A 204 1.02 -6.14 -28.66
C VAL A 204 0.24 -7.45 -28.84
N SER A 205 0.87 -8.59 -28.53
CA SER A 205 0.15 -9.87 -28.51
C SER A 205 -0.72 -10.03 -27.26
N ARG A 206 -1.85 -10.72 -27.42
CA ARG A 206 -2.73 -11.11 -26.29
C ARG A 206 -1.98 -11.89 -25.22
N GLU A 207 -1.06 -12.76 -25.61
CA GLU A 207 -0.26 -13.57 -24.69
C GLU A 207 0.56 -12.71 -23.73
N HIS A 208 1.18 -11.64 -24.24
CA HIS A 208 1.96 -10.73 -23.40
C HIS A 208 1.08 -9.94 -22.42
N VAL A 209 -0.09 -9.47 -22.86
CA VAL A 209 -1.07 -8.82 -21.96
C VAL A 209 -1.52 -9.79 -20.87
N ASN A 210 -1.89 -11.02 -21.25
CA ASN A 210 -2.32 -12.04 -20.30
C ASN A 210 -1.25 -12.32 -19.24
N ARG A 211 0.01 -12.48 -19.66
CA ARG A 211 1.15 -12.70 -18.75
C ARG A 211 1.33 -11.54 -17.76
N THR A 212 1.23 -10.29 -18.23
CA THR A 212 1.32 -9.12 -17.35
C THR A 212 0.15 -9.03 -16.38
N LEU A 213 -1.09 -9.29 -16.82
CA LEU A 213 -2.25 -9.26 -15.94
C LEU A 213 -2.21 -10.37 -14.87
N ILE A 214 -1.80 -11.59 -15.23
CA ILE A 214 -1.59 -12.68 -14.25
C ILE A 214 -0.54 -12.30 -13.21
N MET A 215 0.54 -11.64 -13.64
CA MET A 215 1.60 -11.17 -12.75
C MET A 215 1.09 -10.08 -11.79
N TRP A 216 0.36 -9.09 -12.31
CA TRP A 216 -0.25 -8.04 -11.51
C TRP A 216 -1.25 -8.59 -10.49
N GLU A 217 -2.07 -9.55 -10.91
CA GLU A 217 -3.02 -10.24 -10.04
C GLU A 217 -2.30 -10.99 -8.91
N ARG A 218 -1.23 -11.73 -9.21
CA ARG A 218 -0.40 -12.40 -8.19
C ARG A 218 0.30 -11.43 -7.23
N SER A 219 0.60 -10.21 -7.69
CA SER A 219 1.19 -9.17 -6.84
C SER A 219 0.18 -8.38 -6.02
N GLY A 220 -1.13 -8.66 -6.18
CA GLY A 220 -2.19 -7.89 -5.55
C GLY A 220 -2.37 -6.48 -6.11
N LEU A 221 -1.83 -6.18 -7.30
CA LEU A 221 -1.95 -4.87 -7.94
C LEU A 221 -3.34 -4.67 -8.58
N ILE A 222 -3.92 -5.76 -9.07
CA ILE A 222 -5.27 -5.83 -9.62
C ILE A 222 -5.97 -7.09 -9.10
N LEU A 223 -7.30 -7.12 -9.18
CA LEU A 223 -8.12 -8.32 -9.07
C LEU A 223 -8.89 -8.53 -10.38
N GLN A 224 -9.06 -9.78 -10.79
CA GLN A 224 -9.89 -10.16 -11.92
C GLN A 224 -11.08 -11.01 -11.45
N SER A 225 -12.31 -10.51 -11.65
CA SER A 225 -13.51 -11.27 -11.28
C SER A 225 -13.76 -12.43 -12.25
N LYS A 226 -14.56 -13.42 -11.84
CA LYS A 226 -15.04 -14.50 -12.73
C LYS A 226 -15.79 -13.97 -13.97
N GLY A 227 -16.40 -12.79 -13.86
CA GLY A 227 -17.07 -12.07 -14.96
C GLY A 227 -16.12 -11.35 -15.93
N GLY A 228 -14.81 -11.33 -15.62
CA GLY A 228 -13.77 -10.66 -16.38
C GLY A 228 -13.65 -9.16 -16.09
N GLU A 229 -14.21 -8.69 -14.98
CA GLU A 229 -14.02 -7.32 -14.51
C GLU A 229 -12.65 -7.18 -13.86
N ILE A 230 -12.02 -6.02 -14.07
CA ILE A 230 -10.72 -5.72 -13.49
C ILE A 230 -10.90 -4.61 -12.45
N VAL A 231 -10.46 -4.88 -11.22
CA VAL A 231 -10.36 -3.89 -10.15
C VAL A 231 -8.89 -3.59 -9.93
N ILE A 232 -8.52 -2.31 -9.99
CA ILE A 232 -7.21 -1.85 -9.55
C ILE A 232 -7.24 -1.80 -8.05
N GLU A 233 -6.27 -2.40 -7.37
CA GLU A 233 -6.22 -2.49 -5.90
C GLU A 233 -5.23 -1.50 -5.28
N ASN A 234 -4.16 -1.18 -6.03
CA ASN A 234 -3.13 -0.26 -5.58
C ASN A 234 -2.76 0.71 -6.71
N ARG A 235 -3.59 1.73 -6.87
CA ARG A 235 -3.40 2.77 -7.89
C ARG A 235 -2.09 3.52 -7.72
N LYS A 236 -1.67 3.80 -6.49
CA LYS A 236 -0.39 4.48 -6.21
C LYS A 236 0.78 3.67 -6.77
N ARG A 237 0.77 2.35 -6.60
CA ARG A 237 1.77 1.44 -7.17
C ARG A 237 1.72 1.37 -8.70
N LEU A 238 0.53 1.46 -9.32
CA LEU A 238 0.43 1.62 -10.78
C LEU A 238 1.04 2.95 -11.24
N GLU A 239 0.77 4.04 -10.55
CA GLU A 239 1.36 5.35 -10.88
C GLU A 239 2.87 5.36 -10.68
N GLN A 240 3.39 4.67 -9.67
CA GLN A 240 4.83 4.47 -9.49
C GLN A 240 5.44 3.71 -10.68
N ILE A 241 4.80 2.64 -11.17
CA ILE A 241 5.23 1.92 -12.38
C ILE A 241 5.28 2.85 -13.61
N VAL A 242 4.35 3.83 -13.69
CA VAL A 242 4.32 4.83 -14.76
C VAL A 242 5.42 5.88 -14.60
N ARG A 243 5.59 6.41 -13.38
CA ARG A 243 6.55 7.47 -13.06
C ARG A 243 7.99 6.97 -13.14
N ALA A 244 8.23 5.71 -12.78
CA ALA A 244 9.54 5.05 -12.82
C ALA A 244 10.15 4.96 -14.23
N ARG A 245 9.44 5.39 -15.30
CA ARG A 245 10.02 5.54 -16.64
C ARG A 245 10.07 6.98 -17.17
N ARG A 246 9.23 7.89 -16.66
CA ARG A 246 9.37 9.33 -16.96
C ARG A 246 10.61 9.94 -16.29
N ALA A 247 10.99 9.42 -15.11
CA ALA A 247 12.25 9.76 -14.46
C ALA A 247 13.44 8.96 -15.04
N ALA A 248 13.19 7.83 -15.70
CA ALA A 248 14.23 7.00 -16.32
C ALA A 248 14.83 7.52 -17.63
N GLU A 249 14.36 8.67 -18.14
CA GLU A 249 15.13 9.42 -19.15
C GLU A 249 16.40 10.05 -18.52
N ASP A 250 16.47 10.16 -17.17
CA ASP A 250 17.60 10.72 -16.41
C ASP A 250 18.36 9.69 -15.51
N ALA A 251 17.85 8.47 -15.27
CA ALA A 251 18.55 7.40 -14.51
C ALA A 251 18.09 5.97 -14.87
N SER A 252 18.90 4.93 -14.63
CA SER A 252 18.53 3.54 -14.96
C SER A 252 17.44 2.97 -14.02
N ILE A 253 16.36 2.42 -14.60
CA ILE A 253 15.12 1.92 -13.94
C ILE A 253 15.37 0.92 -12.80
N GLU A 254 16.40 0.09 -12.94
CA GLU A 254 16.75 -0.91 -11.93
C GLU A 254 17.18 -0.24 -10.62
N ASN A 255 17.72 0.98 -10.67
CA ASN A 255 18.14 1.73 -9.49
C ASN A 255 16.96 2.39 -8.76
N GLU A 256 15.91 2.85 -9.46
CA GLU A 256 14.73 3.47 -8.82
C GLU A 256 13.89 2.45 -8.04
N TRP A 257 13.76 1.24 -8.56
CA TRP A 257 12.94 0.21 -7.92
C TRP A 257 13.65 -0.48 -6.76
N ILE A 258 14.96 -0.65 -6.89
CA ILE A 258 15.83 -1.01 -5.77
C ILE A 258 15.80 0.08 -4.70
N TRP A 259 15.80 1.36 -5.10
CA TRP A 259 15.66 2.47 -4.16
C TRP A 259 14.34 2.42 -3.40
N GLU A 260 13.22 2.09 -4.06
CA GLU A 260 11.93 1.94 -3.38
C GLU A 260 11.93 0.79 -2.37
N ILE A 261 12.46 -0.38 -2.77
CA ILE A 261 12.62 -1.53 -1.85
C ILE A 261 13.50 -1.13 -0.65
N GLN A 262 14.62 -0.46 -0.92
CA GLN A 262 15.53 0.02 0.10
C GLN A 262 14.85 1.03 1.03
N ALA A 263 14.06 1.97 0.49
CA ALA A 263 13.32 2.95 1.26
C ALA A 263 12.32 2.27 2.22
N HIS A 264 11.62 1.23 1.78
CA HIS A 264 10.75 0.45 2.66
C HIS A 264 11.54 -0.28 3.75
N LEU A 265 12.66 -0.92 3.39
CA LEU A 265 13.56 -1.57 4.35
C LEU A 265 14.14 -0.58 5.37
N ASP A 266 14.46 0.64 4.93
CA ASP A 266 15.01 1.72 5.73
C ASP A 266 13.98 2.28 6.72
N HIS A 267 12.69 2.11 6.45
CA HIS A 267 11.61 2.43 7.39
C HIS A 267 11.12 1.22 8.19
N GLY A 268 11.70 0.04 7.95
CA GLY A 268 11.29 -1.21 8.60
C GLY A 268 9.97 -1.78 8.09
N ILE A 269 9.49 -1.36 6.92
CA ILE A 269 8.28 -1.88 6.28
C ILE A 269 8.67 -3.11 5.45
N ASN A 270 9.03 -4.19 6.14
CA ASN A 270 9.71 -5.32 5.53
C ASN A 270 8.78 -6.20 4.67
N ASP A 271 7.50 -6.28 5.02
CA ASP A 271 6.47 -6.99 4.26
C ASP A 271 6.27 -6.39 2.85
N THR A 272 6.11 -5.07 2.76
CA THR A 272 5.98 -4.35 1.49
C THR A 272 7.28 -4.45 0.68
N ALA A 273 8.43 -4.33 1.34
CA ALA A 273 9.73 -4.54 0.70
C ALA A 273 9.87 -5.94 0.10
N PHE A 274 9.41 -6.97 0.81
CA PHE A 274 9.39 -8.35 0.32
C PHE A 274 8.52 -8.49 -0.93
N ASP A 275 7.29 -7.96 -0.90
CA ASP A 275 6.37 -8.03 -2.03
C ASP A 275 6.88 -7.29 -3.26
N LEU A 276 7.54 -6.13 -3.07
CA LEU A 276 8.22 -5.40 -4.13
C LEU A 276 9.43 -6.18 -4.67
N ALA A 277 10.25 -6.75 -3.79
CA ALA A 277 11.42 -7.54 -4.19
C ALA A 277 11.02 -8.80 -4.97
N MET A 278 9.98 -9.51 -4.53
CA MET A 278 9.46 -10.69 -5.24
C MET A 278 8.84 -10.34 -6.60
N GLU A 279 8.28 -9.14 -6.75
CA GLU A 279 7.87 -8.60 -8.05
C GLU A 279 9.09 -8.27 -8.90
N GLY A 280 10.15 -7.70 -8.30
CA GLY A 280 11.48 -7.53 -8.89
C GLY A 280 12.07 -8.82 -9.45
N VAL A 281 12.07 -9.90 -8.67
CA VAL A 281 12.54 -11.23 -9.08
C VAL A 281 11.73 -11.75 -10.27
N ARG A 282 10.41 -11.51 -10.30
CA ARG A 282 9.56 -11.95 -11.42
C ARG A 282 9.87 -11.20 -12.71
N ARG A 283 10.13 -9.89 -12.63
CA ARG A 283 10.43 -9.04 -13.80
C ARG A 283 11.85 -9.22 -14.31
N SER A 284 12.81 -9.34 -13.39
CA SER A 284 14.24 -9.47 -13.69
C SER A 284 14.84 -10.70 -12.99
N PRO A 285 14.50 -11.95 -13.39
CA PRO A 285 14.92 -13.17 -12.69
C PRO A 285 16.43 -13.42 -12.67
N ARG A 286 17.20 -12.69 -13.50
CA ARG A 286 18.67 -12.78 -13.56
C ARG A 286 19.36 -11.75 -12.67
N ASP A 287 18.64 -10.77 -12.15
CA ASP A 287 19.19 -9.79 -11.24
C ASP A 287 19.13 -10.31 -9.80
N ASP A 288 20.29 -10.64 -9.27
CA ASP A 288 20.42 -11.21 -7.93
C ASP A 288 20.14 -10.18 -6.82
N ARG A 289 20.09 -8.87 -7.12
CA ARG A 289 19.77 -7.83 -6.14
C ARG A 289 18.33 -7.98 -5.61
N PHE A 290 17.36 -8.21 -6.47
CA PHE A 290 15.97 -8.44 -6.05
C PHE A 290 15.81 -9.71 -5.21
N LYS A 291 16.54 -10.77 -5.57
CA LYS A 291 16.55 -12.04 -4.81
C LYS A 291 17.15 -11.85 -3.42
N TYR A 292 18.21 -11.06 -3.33
CA TYR A 292 18.80 -10.65 -2.06
C TYR A 292 17.81 -9.85 -1.21
N PHE A 293 17.15 -8.84 -1.77
CA PHE A 293 16.20 -8.04 -1.01
C PHE A 293 15.00 -8.86 -0.51
N ALA A 294 14.51 -9.82 -1.31
CA ALA A 294 13.47 -10.74 -0.86
C ALA A 294 13.94 -11.58 0.35
N ALA A 295 15.14 -12.16 0.30
CA ALA A 295 15.70 -12.90 1.42
C ALA A 295 15.97 -12.00 2.64
N LEU A 296 16.47 -10.78 2.43
CA LEU A 296 16.75 -9.82 3.49
C LEU A 296 15.48 -9.36 4.21
N ALA A 297 14.44 -9.00 3.46
CA ALA A 297 13.15 -8.60 4.00
C ALA A 297 12.53 -9.71 4.87
N MET A 298 12.54 -10.94 4.36
CA MET A 298 12.07 -12.13 5.08
C MET A 298 12.86 -12.38 6.37
N ALA A 299 14.18 -12.24 6.32
CA ALA A 299 15.03 -12.34 7.50
C ALA A 299 14.76 -11.25 8.54
N ARG A 300 14.48 -10.01 8.11
CA ARG A 300 14.17 -8.88 9.01
C ARG A 300 12.82 -9.04 9.72
N MET A 301 11.86 -9.72 9.08
CA MET A 301 10.59 -10.14 9.67
C MET A 301 10.73 -11.34 10.64
N GLY A 302 11.92 -11.95 10.75
CA GLY A 302 12.18 -13.09 11.62
C GLY A 302 11.89 -14.46 11.01
N ALA A 303 11.43 -14.51 9.75
CA ALA A 303 11.16 -15.75 9.02
C ALA A 303 12.46 -16.38 8.47
N LEU A 304 13.33 -16.79 9.37
CA LEU A 304 14.72 -17.15 9.06
C LEU A 304 14.84 -18.43 8.23
N LYS A 305 13.96 -19.41 8.46
CA LYS A 305 13.98 -20.69 7.75
C LYS A 305 13.55 -20.50 6.29
N GLU A 306 12.51 -19.72 6.07
CA GLU A 306 11.98 -19.35 4.76
C GLU A 306 13.00 -18.49 4.01
N ALA A 307 13.67 -17.54 4.70
CA ALA A 307 14.74 -16.76 4.09
C ALA A 307 15.90 -17.63 3.59
N VAL A 308 16.30 -18.66 4.36
CA VAL A 308 17.28 -19.66 3.91
C VAL A 308 16.77 -20.42 2.69
N SER A 309 15.52 -20.89 2.73
CA SER A 309 14.90 -21.58 1.59
C SER A 309 14.89 -20.73 0.33
N LEU A 310 14.63 -19.42 0.45
CA LEU A 310 14.71 -18.48 -0.67
C LEU A 310 16.12 -18.39 -1.23
N VAL A 311 17.14 -18.17 -0.39
CA VAL A 311 18.54 -18.10 -0.81
C VAL A 311 18.96 -19.36 -1.56
N GLU A 312 18.59 -20.53 -1.06
CA GLU A 312 18.85 -21.82 -1.70
C GLU A 312 18.12 -21.96 -3.04
N SER A 313 16.83 -21.63 -3.09
CA SER A 313 16.00 -21.72 -4.30
C SER A 313 16.48 -20.77 -5.41
N PHE A 314 16.94 -19.59 -5.01
CA PHE A 314 17.52 -18.57 -5.89
C PHE A 314 18.95 -18.86 -6.30
N LYS A 315 19.60 -19.83 -5.64
CA LYS A 315 21.00 -20.20 -5.84
C LYS A 315 21.95 -19.02 -5.69
N LEU A 316 21.68 -18.14 -4.73
CA LEU A 316 22.56 -17.01 -4.43
C LEU A 316 23.90 -17.53 -3.91
N THR A 317 25.00 -17.02 -4.46
CA THR A 317 26.35 -17.55 -4.19
C THR A 317 27.11 -16.69 -3.19
N THR A 318 28.02 -17.30 -2.46
CA THR A 318 28.95 -16.60 -1.54
C THR A 318 30.16 -15.99 -2.25
N ASP A 319 30.32 -16.24 -3.56
CA ASP A 319 31.41 -15.70 -4.39
C ASP A 319 30.91 -14.57 -5.32
N ALA A 320 29.74 -13.99 -5.01
CA ALA A 320 29.18 -12.87 -5.76
C ALA A 320 30.08 -11.62 -5.65
N PRO A 321 30.17 -10.81 -6.72
CA PRO A 321 30.97 -9.58 -6.70
C PRO A 321 30.40 -8.49 -5.78
N ASN A 322 29.11 -8.59 -5.44
CA ASN A 322 28.44 -7.68 -4.52
C ASN A 322 28.49 -8.25 -3.09
N GLU A 323 28.94 -7.42 -2.14
CA GLU A 323 29.20 -7.85 -0.75
C GLU A 323 27.95 -8.28 0.01
N ASP A 324 26.80 -7.64 -0.26
CA ASP A 324 25.53 -7.92 0.39
C ASP A 324 25.03 -9.31 0.01
N ILE A 325 25.05 -9.60 -1.30
CA ILE A 325 24.68 -10.92 -1.85
C ILE A 325 25.63 -11.99 -1.32
N ALA A 326 26.95 -11.74 -1.34
CA ALA A 326 27.94 -12.70 -0.87
C ALA A 326 27.79 -13.01 0.65
N SER A 327 27.28 -12.04 1.42
CA SER A 327 27.16 -12.11 2.88
C SER A 327 25.80 -12.61 3.38
N ILE A 328 24.77 -12.76 2.53
CA ILE A 328 23.43 -13.17 2.98
C ILE A 328 23.42 -14.56 3.64
N GLY A 329 24.20 -15.52 3.12
CA GLY A 329 24.33 -16.86 3.70
C GLY A 329 24.92 -16.83 5.12
N PRO A 330 26.13 -16.27 5.32
CA PRO A 330 26.70 -16.05 6.65
C PRO A 330 25.77 -15.28 7.60
N LYS A 331 25.05 -14.26 7.11
CA LYS A 331 24.06 -13.51 7.88
C LYS A 331 22.94 -14.39 8.40
N LEU A 332 22.27 -15.15 7.54
CA LEU A 332 21.16 -16.02 7.92
C LEU A 332 21.61 -17.10 8.91
N ARG A 333 22.80 -17.67 8.70
CA ARG A 333 23.37 -18.66 9.63
C ARG A 333 23.60 -18.08 11.02
N ARG A 334 24.17 -16.86 11.12
CA ARG A 334 24.31 -16.17 12.41
C ARG A 334 22.94 -15.91 13.05
N ASP A 335 22.00 -15.40 12.27
CA ASP A 335 20.68 -15.04 12.78
C ASP A 335 19.93 -16.28 13.31
N LEU A 336 20.02 -17.42 12.60
CA LEU A 336 19.50 -18.72 13.04
C LEU A 336 20.17 -19.23 14.32
N ALA A 337 21.50 -19.09 14.42
CA ALA A 337 22.23 -19.54 15.60
C ALA A 337 21.74 -18.84 16.89
N PHE A 338 21.39 -17.55 16.80
CA PHE A 338 20.79 -16.80 17.90
C PHE A 338 19.30 -17.10 18.14
N ALA A 339 18.59 -17.60 17.14
CA ALA A 339 17.21 -18.06 17.30
C ALA A 339 17.13 -19.43 18.02
N SER A 340 18.21 -20.22 18.00
CA SER A 340 18.33 -21.47 18.76
C SER A 340 18.46 -21.21 20.26
N SER A 341 17.82 -22.07 21.06
CA SER A 341 17.94 -22.08 22.53
C SER A 341 18.43 -23.45 23.01
N PRO A 342 19.66 -23.57 23.56
CA PRO A 342 20.68 -22.51 23.67
C PRO A 342 21.26 -22.09 22.30
N VAL A 343 21.96 -20.95 22.27
CA VAL A 343 22.61 -20.41 21.06
C VAL A 343 23.56 -21.43 20.43
N ASP A 344 23.46 -21.64 19.12
CA ASP A 344 24.29 -22.59 18.40
C ASP A 344 25.68 -22.02 18.07
N LYS A 345 26.67 -22.37 18.89
CA LYS A 345 28.05 -21.88 18.73
C LYS A 345 28.74 -22.41 17.46
N ALA A 346 28.39 -23.60 16.99
CA ALA A 346 28.99 -24.17 15.78
C ALA A 346 28.52 -23.40 14.55
N MET A 347 27.22 -23.11 14.46
CA MET A 347 26.66 -22.26 13.42
C MET A 347 27.24 -20.83 13.45
N LEU A 348 27.51 -20.27 14.64
CA LEU A 348 28.20 -18.98 14.75
C LEU A 348 29.64 -19.02 14.22
N ALA A 349 30.39 -20.09 14.51
CA ALA A 349 31.75 -20.25 13.99
C ALA A 349 31.77 -20.35 12.45
N GLU A 350 30.87 -21.14 11.88
CA GLU A 350 30.69 -21.21 10.42
C GLU A 350 30.29 -19.86 9.81
N ALA A 351 29.45 -19.08 10.49
CA ALA A 351 29.08 -17.74 10.04
C ALA A 351 30.30 -16.79 10.06
N ALA A 352 31.13 -16.85 11.11
CA ALA A 352 32.35 -16.06 11.24
C ALA A 352 33.34 -16.36 10.12
N ASP A 353 33.55 -17.64 9.81
CA ASP A 353 34.43 -18.06 8.71
C ASP A 353 33.86 -17.67 7.34
N GLY A 354 32.54 -17.74 7.18
CA GLY A 354 31.83 -17.27 5.99
C GLY A 354 32.07 -15.78 5.73
N TYR A 355 31.84 -14.92 6.72
CA TYR A 355 32.13 -13.48 6.61
C TYR A 355 33.62 -13.21 6.37
N ALA A 356 34.52 -13.91 7.07
CA ALA A 356 35.96 -13.75 6.88
C ALA A 356 36.42 -14.19 5.47
N LYS A 357 35.77 -15.18 4.85
CA LYS A 357 36.00 -15.54 3.44
C LYS A 357 35.60 -14.39 2.51
N VAL A 358 34.39 -13.85 2.66
CA VAL A 358 33.91 -12.73 1.84
C VAL A 358 34.79 -11.49 2.02
N PHE A 359 35.16 -11.16 3.26
CA PHE A 359 36.05 -10.04 3.54
C PHE A 359 37.43 -10.19 2.90
N ARG A 360 38.02 -11.39 2.91
CA ARG A 360 39.30 -11.65 2.22
C ARG A 360 39.19 -11.45 0.71
N ALA A 361 38.05 -11.78 0.11
CA ALA A 361 37.83 -11.69 -1.32
C ALA A 361 37.55 -10.25 -1.78
N LEU A 362 36.69 -9.51 -1.06
CA LEU A 362 36.19 -8.20 -1.49
C LEU A 362 36.87 -7.01 -0.79
N LYS A 363 37.44 -7.22 0.40
CA LYS A 363 38.07 -6.17 1.23
C LYS A 363 37.16 -4.98 1.54
N THR A 364 35.86 -5.22 1.65
CA THR A 364 34.85 -4.22 2.00
C THR A 364 34.48 -4.26 3.48
N THR A 365 33.90 -3.18 4.00
CA THR A 365 33.70 -2.98 5.45
C THR A 365 32.61 -3.86 6.03
N TYR A 366 31.50 -4.09 5.32
CA TYR A 366 30.35 -4.85 5.81
C TYR A 366 30.68 -6.32 6.16
N PRO A 367 31.26 -7.16 5.28
CA PRO A 367 31.65 -8.52 5.66
C PRO A 367 32.77 -8.51 6.71
N GLY A 368 33.65 -7.51 6.68
CA GLY A 368 34.74 -7.39 7.64
C GLY A 368 34.27 -7.14 9.08
N VAL A 369 33.38 -6.17 9.30
CA VAL A 369 32.85 -5.88 10.63
C VAL A 369 32.05 -7.06 11.14
N ASN A 370 31.24 -7.69 10.30
CA ASN A 370 30.48 -8.88 10.69
C ASN A 370 31.40 -10.06 11.04
N ALA A 371 32.54 -10.24 10.36
CA ALA A 371 33.55 -11.23 10.73
C ALA A 371 34.18 -10.93 12.10
N ALA A 372 34.50 -9.65 12.39
CA ALA A 372 35.01 -9.24 13.68
C ALA A 372 34.00 -9.50 14.81
N SER A 373 32.75 -9.11 14.60
CA SER A 373 31.67 -9.24 15.59
C SER A 373 31.33 -10.69 15.89
N THR A 374 31.23 -11.53 14.86
CA THR A 374 30.97 -12.97 15.05
C THR A 374 32.16 -13.69 15.70
N ALA A 375 33.40 -13.32 15.36
CA ALA A 375 34.59 -13.81 16.08
C ALA A 375 34.56 -13.42 17.57
N ALA A 376 34.12 -12.20 17.90
CA ALA A 376 33.95 -11.78 19.29
C ALA A 376 32.86 -12.61 20.00
N MET A 377 31.71 -12.85 19.35
CA MET A 377 30.59 -13.63 19.90
C MET A 377 30.96 -15.09 20.21
N ILE A 378 31.90 -15.70 19.47
CA ILE A 378 32.41 -17.06 19.75
C ILE A 378 33.61 -17.08 20.70
N GLY A 379 34.09 -15.93 21.16
CA GLY A 379 35.19 -15.79 22.14
C GLY A 379 36.60 -15.65 21.54
N GLU A 380 36.74 -15.54 20.22
CA GLU A 380 38.02 -15.36 19.52
C GLU A 380 38.51 -13.90 19.58
N THR A 381 38.79 -13.43 20.80
CA THR A 381 39.03 -12.01 21.11
C THR A 381 40.16 -11.37 20.28
N GLU A 382 41.30 -12.04 20.12
CA GLU A 382 42.43 -11.51 19.35
C GLU A 382 42.13 -11.42 17.84
N ARG A 383 41.45 -12.43 17.28
CA ARG A 383 41.01 -12.41 15.88
C ARG A 383 40.00 -11.28 15.66
N ALA A 384 39.03 -11.14 16.56
CA ALA A 384 38.01 -10.10 16.51
C ALA A 384 38.64 -8.70 16.51
N ARG A 385 39.57 -8.43 17.44
CA ARG A 385 40.28 -7.14 17.55
C ARG A 385 41.16 -6.86 16.33
N THR A 386 41.80 -7.88 15.77
CA THR A 386 42.63 -7.72 14.57
C THR A 386 41.79 -7.32 13.36
N LEU A 387 40.68 -8.04 13.12
CA LEU A 387 39.73 -7.70 12.06
C LEU A 387 39.10 -6.32 12.28
N ALA A 388 38.69 -5.99 13.51
CA ALA A 388 38.10 -4.69 13.84
C ALA A 388 39.03 -3.52 13.49
N ARG A 389 40.34 -3.62 13.81
CA ARG A 389 41.32 -2.58 13.46
C ARG A 389 41.50 -2.42 11.95
N GLU A 390 41.59 -3.54 11.20
CA GLU A 390 41.70 -3.52 9.74
C GLU A 390 40.47 -2.84 9.11
N VAL A 391 39.28 -3.25 9.52
CA VAL A 391 38.01 -2.74 9.01
C VAL A 391 37.79 -1.27 9.38
N ARG A 392 38.15 -0.87 10.60
CA ARG A 392 38.09 0.54 11.03
C ARG A 392 38.98 1.42 10.17
N GLY A 393 40.17 0.95 9.79
CA GLY A 393 41.05 1.66 8.85
C GLY A 393 40.39 1.88 7.49
N LEU A 394 39.75 0.83 6.94
CA LEU A 394 39.01 0.91 5.67
C LEU A 394 37.82 1.87 5.77
N ALA A 395 37.00 1.77 6.82
CA ALA A 395 35.83 2.61 7.02
C ALA A 395 36.19 4.08 7.24
N ALA A 396 37.30 4.36 7.95
CA ALA A 396 37.81 5.71 8.13
C ALA A 396 38.30 6.31 6.79
N ALA A 397 39.05 5.54 6.00
CA ALA A 397 39.49 5.98 4.68
C ALA A 397 38.30 6.26 3.74
N SER A 398 37.22 5.48 3.81
CA SER A 398 36.00 5.76 3.03
C SER A 398 35.31 7.06 3.47
N LEU A 399 35.33 7.40 4.75
CA LEU A 399 34.80 8.68 5.24
C LEU A 399 35.66 9.88 4.83
N ASP A 400 36.99 9.73 4.85
CA ASP A 400 37.92 10.81 4.48
C ASP A 400 37.86 11.15 2.98
N ASN A 401 37.48 10.17 2.14
CA ASN A 401 37.34 10.33 0.69
C ASN A 401 35.90 10.65 0.23
N ALA A 402 34.94 10.73 1.16
CA ALA A 402 33.55 11.03 0.82
C ALA A 402 33.41 12.52 0.47
N ASP A 403 32.77 12.82 -0.66
CA ASP A 403 32.29 14.19 -0.95
C ASP A 403 31.21 14.53 0.09
N ASP A 404 31.02 15.82 0.43
CA ASP A 404 30.05 16.29 1.46
C ASP A 404 28.57 15.87 1.20
N ARG A 405 28.30 15.13 0.10
CA ARG A 405 26.99 14.72 -0.42
C ARG A 405 26.74 13.20 -0.52
N GLU A 406 27.62 12.31 -0.03
CA GLU A 406 27.44 10.83 -0.06
C GLU A 406 27.31 10.15 1.34
N PRO A 407 26.66 8.96 1.45
CA PRO A 407 26.03 8.43 2.68
C PRO A 407 27.02 8.05 3.80
N SER A 408 26.71 8.43 5.05
CA SER A 408 27.65 8.36 6.18
C SER A 408 27.18 7.49 7.35
N TYR A 409 25.99 6.89 7.31
CA TYR A 409 25.51 6.05 8.42
C TYR A 409 26.35 4.79 8.60
N TRP A 410 26.42 3.92 7.58
CA TRP A 410 27.05 2.59 7.73
C TRP A 410 28.55 2.67 8.01
N SER A 411 29.26 3.62 7.42
CA SER A 411 30.68 3.83 7.72
C SER A 411 30.89 4.24 9.18
N ARG A 412 30.08 5.17 9.71
CA ARG A 412 30.14 5.59 11.11
C ARG A 412 29.75 4.46 12.06
N ALA A 413 28.66 3.75 11.77
CA ALA A 413 28.21 2.60 12.56
C ALA A 413 29.26 1.47 12.58
N THR A 414 29.93 1.23 11.45
CA THR A 414 31.02 0.25 11.34
C THR A 414 32.20 0.64 12.22
N ILE A 415 32.64 1.90 12.18
CA ILE A 415 33.72 2.40 13.06
C ILE A 415 33.35 2.24 14.54
N ALA A 416 32.10 2.57 14.88
CA ALA A 416 31.58 2.44 16.24
C ALA A 416 31.59 0.98 16.73
N GLU A 417 31.12 0.03 15.89
CA GLU A 417 31.12 -1.41 16.21
C GLU A 417 32.54 -1.95 16.36
N CYS A 418 33.49 -1.54 15.49
CA CYS A 418 34.89 -1.89 15.63
C CYS A 418 35.48 -1.38 16.96
N ARG A 419 35.22 -0.12 17.34
CA ARG A 419 35.67 0.45 18.62
C ARG A 419 35.08 -0.25 19.84
N LEU A 420 33.81 -0.67 19.75
CA LEU A 420 33.16 -1.48 20.77
C LEU A 420 33.88 -2.82 20.95
N ILE A 421 34.25 -3.52 19.88
CA ILE A 421 35.00 -4.79 19.90
C ILE A 421 36.43 -4.59 20.45
N GLU A 422 37.06 -3.45 20.15
CA GLU A 422 38.36 -3.07 20.71
C GLU A 422 38.29 -2.80 22.23
N GLY A 423 37.10 -2.54 22.77
CA GLY A 423 36.83 -2.30 24.19
C GLY A 423 36.66 -0.82 24.57
N ASP A 424 36.61 0.09 23.60
CA ASP A 424 36.47 1.53 23.82
C ASP A 424 35.00 1.96 23.86
N LEU A 425 34.34 1.66 24.98
CA LEU A 425 32.90 1.84 25.17
C LEU A 425 32.44 3.30 25.04
N ALA A 426 33.21 4.24 25.57
CA ALA A 426 32.83 5.65 25.59
C ALA A 426 32.88 6.26 24.19
N VAL A 427 33.93 5.96 23.44
CA VAL A 427 34.08 6.45 22.07
C VAL A 427 33.10 5.75 21.14
N ALA A 428 32.91 4.42 21.28
CA ALA A 428 31.92 3.69 20.50
C ALA A 428 30.49 4.26 20.68
N ALA A 429 30.10 4.60 21.91
CA ALA A 429 28.80 5.22 22.17
C ALA A 429 28.65 6.58 21.45
N ALA A 430 29.68 7.41 21.48
CA ALA A 430 29.69 8.69 20.79
C ALA A 430 29.59 8.53 19.27
N ASP A 431 30.28 7.54 18.70
CA ASP A 431 30.25 7.26 17.26
C ASP A 431 28.91 6.70 16.79
N PHE A 432 28.29 5.77 17.54
CA PHE A 432 26.93 5.32 17.24
C PHE A 432 25.95 6.48 17.27
N SER A 433 26.09 7.37 18.26
CA SER A 433 25.24 8.55 18.38
C SER A 433 25.44 9.50 17.20
N ALA A 434 26.67 9.62 16.69
CA ALA A 434 26.98 10.37 15.47
C ALA A 434 26.44 9.68 14.21
N ALA A 435 26.48 8.34 14.14
CA ALA A 435 25.88 7.57 13.05
C ALA A 435 24.37 7.82 12.97
N VAL A 436 23.65 7.77 14.09
CA VAL A 436 22.20 8.06 14.14
C VAL A 436 21.86 9.50 13.71
N ARG A 437 22.81 10.43 13.78
CA ARG A 437 22.64 11.81 13.30
C ARG A 437 23.07 12.01 11.84
N ALA A 438 23.53 10.96 11.16
CA ALA A 438 23.86 11.03 9.74
C ALA A 438 22.61 11.37 8.91
N PHE A 439 22.81 12.08 7.81
CA PHE A 439 21.72 12.53 6.94
C PHE A 439 20.92 11.36 6.34
N ASP A 440 21.61 10.26 6.03
CA ASP A 440 21.06 9.02 5.49
C ASP A 440 20.60 8.03 6.56
N ALA A 441 20.65 8.40 7.86
CA ALA A 441 20.23 7.50 8.93
C ALA A 441 18.72 7.24 8.87
N ALA A 442 18.35 5.96 8.77
CA ALA A 442 16.96 5.55 8.74
C ALA A 442 16.60 4.54 9.85
N PRO A 443 15.34 4.52 10.32
CA PRO A 443 14.90 3.70 11.46
C PRO A 443 15.23 2.20 11.31
N GLY A 444 15.05 1.61 10.14
CA GLY A 444 15.36 0.21 9.85
C GLY A 444 16.86 -0.11 9.88
N MET A 445 17.71 0.86 9.52
CA MET A 445 19.18 0.74 9.63
C MET A 445 19.61 0.78 11.10
N ILE A 446 19.03 1.71 11.87
CA ILE A 446 19.23 1.83 13.32
C ILE A 446 18.75 0.56 14.02
N GLY A 447 17.58 0.04 13.65
CA GLY A 447 17.04 -1.21 14.19
C GLY A 447 17.94 -2.41 13.93
N THR A 448 18.52 -2.49 12.72
CA THR A 448 19.52 -3.52 12.39
C THR A 448 20.75 -3.42 13.29
N THR A 449 21.24 -2.19 13.52
CA THR A 449 22.41 -1.92 14.38
C THR A 449 22.12 -2.28 15.84
N ARG A 450 20.95 -1.89 16.36
CA ARG A 450 20.53 -2.21 17.73
C ARG A 450 20.38 -3.72 17.96
N LYS A 451 19.77 -4.45 17.01
CA LYS A 451 19.69 -5.92 17.06
C LYS A 451 21.09 -6.58 17.10
N GLN A 452 22.05 -6.04 16.35
CA GLN A 452 23.45 -6.49 16.40
C GLN A 452 24.11 -6.20 17.75
N LEU A 453 23.93 -4.99 18.31
CA LEU A 453 24.43 -4.64 19.65
C LEU A 453 23.85 -5.55 20.74
N LYS A 454 22.56 -5.90 20.67
CA LYS A 454 21.94 -6.85 21.60
C LYS A 454 22.61 -8.22 21.59
N ARG A 455 23.15 -8.66 20.44
CA ARG A 455 23.93 -9.91 20.33
C ARG A 455 25.33 -9.76 20.92
N LEU A 456 25.97 -8.60 20.71
CA LEU A 456 27.28 -8.28 21.28
C LEU A 456 27.27 -8.15 22.81
N LYS A 457 26.11 -7.99 23.46
CA LYS A 457 25.98 -8.12 24.93
C LYS A 457 26.58 -9.43 25.47
N SER A 458 26.59 -10.50 24.67
CA SER A 458 27.17 -11.79 25.07
C SER A 458 28.69 -11.75 25.27
N CYS A 459 29.39 -10.79 24.67
CA CYS A 459 30.85 -10.70 24.66
C CYS A 459 31.39 -9.31 25.01
N THR A 460 30.53 -8.34 25.34
CA THR A 460 30.88 -6.96 25.71
C THR A 460 30.09 -6.53 26.95
N PRO A 461 30.60 -5.58 27.76
CA PRO A 461 29.96 -5.17 29.01
C PRO A 461 28.81 -4.16 28.83
N ILE A 462 28.14 -4.14 27.67
CA ILE A 462 27.02 -3.22 27.40
C ILE A 462 25.68 -3.81 27.86
N ASP A 463 24.75 -2.94 28.22
CA ASP A 463 23.37 -3.27 28.56
C ASP A 463 22.37 -2.54 27.63
N ASP A 464 21.07 -2.80 27.81
CA ASP A 464 20.04 -2.18 26.95
C ASP A 464 20.00 -0.65 27.13
N ALA A 465 20.28 -0.15 28.34
CA ALA A 465 20.35 1.28 28.63
C ALA A 465 21.53 1.96 27.90
N TRP A 466 22.65 1.26 27.73
CA TRP A 466 23.76 1.73 26.90
C TRP A 466 23.36 1.80 25.44
N ILE A 467 22.69 0.77 24.91
CA ILE A 467 22.21 0.73 23.52
C ILE A 467 21.23 1.88 23.25
N ASP A 468 20.30 2.14 24.16
CA ASP A 468 19.33 3.23 24.02
C ASP A 468 19.96 4.62 23.99
N ARG A 469 21.06 4.83 24.72
CA ARG A 469 21.82 6.09 24.68
C ARG A 469 22.72 6.21 23.44
N ALA A 470 23.39 5.11 23.07
CA ALA A 470 24.34 5.08 21.97
C ALA A 470 23.65 5.14 20.60
N ALA A 471 22.57 4.38 20.43
CA ALA A 471 21.80 4.28 19.19
C ALA A 471 20.30 4.52 19.48
N PRO A 472 19.89 5.76 19.79
CA PRO A 472 18.50 6.06 20.09
C PRO A 472 17.62 5.80 18.86
N GLN A 473 16.48 5.13 19.08
CA GLN A 473 15.53 4.78 18.03
C GLN A 473 14.27 5.65 18.10
N ALA A 474 13.74 6.02 16.94
CA ALA A 474 12.47 6.73 16.85
C ALA A 474 11.29 5.81 17.21
N GLY A 475 10.26 6.36 17.83
CA GLY A 475 9.03 5.65 18.14
C GLY A 475 8.12 5.45 16.92
N VAL A 476 7.16 4.53 17.06
CA VAL A 476 6.05 4.35 16.12
C VAL A 476 4.76 4.78 16.83
N LEU A 477 4.02 5.70 16.24
CA LEU A 477 2.87 6.34 16.87
C LEU A 477 1.54 5.79 16.34
N TYR A 478 0.67 5.29 17.22
CA TYR A 478 -0.75 5.16 16.94
C TYR A 478 -1.47 6.45 17.31
N PHE A 479 -2.41 6.92 16.50
CA PHE A 479 -3.29 8.03 16.89
C PHE A 479 -4.76 7.74 16.61
N CYS A 480 -5.62 8.27 17.49
CA CYS A 480 -7.04 8.39 17.21
C CYS A 480 -7.68 9.52 18.02
N GLY A 481 -8.84 9.98 17.57
CA GLY A 481 -9.63 10.98 18.27
C GLY A 481 -11.10 11.02 17.84
N PRO A 482 -11.90 11.90 18.44
CA PRO A 482 -13.32 12.00 18.15
C PRO A 482 -13.58 12.70 16.80
N LEU A 483 -14.71 12.33 16.19
CA LEU A 483 -15.27 13.02 15.04
C LEU A 483 -15.81 14.40 15.45
N ILE A 484 -15.74 15.39 14.55
CA ILE A 484 -16.39 16.69 14.75
C ILE A 484 -17.83 16.67 14.19
N PRO A 485 -18.82 17.28 14.87
CA PRO A 485 -20.19 17.29 14.38
C PRO A 485 -20.39 18.19 13.13
N PRO A 486 -21.44 17.93 12.32
CA PRO A 486 -21.79 18.73 11.15
C PRO A 486 -22.06 20.19 11.48
N GLY A 487 -21.68 21.10 10.58
CA GLY A 487 -22.04 22.53 10.66
C GLY A 487 -21.32 23.31 11.77
N VAL A 488 -20.32 22.68 12.40
CA VAL A 488 -19.47 23.30 13.42
C VAL A 488 -18.17 23.78 12.78
N ASP A 489 -17.96 25.09 12.80
CA ASP A 489 -16.71 25.76 12.40
C ASP A 489 -15.94 26.24 13.66
N ASP A 490 -15.96 25.43 14.72
CA ASP A 490 -15.27 25.74 15.98
C ASP A 490 -13.79 25.40 15.87
N ASN A 491 -13.05 26.36 15.30
CA ASN A 491 -11.61 26.26 15.14
C ASN A 491 -10.86 26.25 16.49
N ARG A 492 -11.48 26.68 17.61
CA ARG A 492 -10.75 26.78 18.88
C ARG A 492 -10.30 25.42 19.42
N HIS A 493 -11.18 24.42 19.39
CA HIS A 493 -10.84 23.07 19.85
C HIS A 493 -9.79 22.41 18.94
N LEU A 494 -9.91 22.60 17.64
CA LEU A 494 -8.96 22.08 16.65
C LEU A 494 -7.59 22.75 16.79
N ASP A 495 -7.54 24.08 16.99
CA ASP A 495 -6.31 24.83 17.22
C ASP A 495 -5.65 24.43 18.55
N ARG A 496 -6.44 24.17 19.59
CA ARG A 496 -5.93 23.69 20.88
C ARG A 496 -5.37 22.28 20.72
N LEU A 497 -6.06 21.38 20.02
CA LEU A 497 -5.53 20.05 19.70
C LEU A 497 -4.23 20.18 18.92
N ARG A 498 -4.18 21.00 17.86
CA ARG A 498 -2.98 21.21 17.05
C ARG A 498 -1.78 21.62 17.92
N ARG A 499 -1.96 22.64 18.78
CA ARG A 499 -0.91 23.07 19.73
C ARG A 499 -0.47 21.96 20.68
N ARG A 500 -1.39 21.12 21.16
CA ARG A 500 -1.07 19.99 22.05
C ARG A 500 -0.28 18.91 21.32
N VAL A 501 -0.63 18.61 20.07
CA VAL A 501 0.12 17.66 19.24
C VAL A 501 1.51 18.21 18.94
N ASP A 502 1.63 19.47 18.52
CA ASP A 502 2.92 20.12 18.27
C ASP A 502 3.82 20.04 19.53
N ALA A 503 3.28 20.38 20.70
CA ALA A 503 3.99 20.26 21.98
C ALA A 503 4.31 18.80 22.38
N TYR A 504 3.47 17.84 21.99
CA TYR A 504 3.75 16.41 22.21
C TYR A 504 4.91 15.91 21.34
N LEU A 505 5.04 16.45 20.13
CA LEU A 505 6.13 16.14 19.21
C LEU A 505 7.45 16.80 19.64
N GLU A 506 7.41 17.91 20.39
CA GLU A 506 8.61 18.53 20.95
C GLU A 506 9.40 17.56 21.84
N GLY A 507 10.67 17.35 21.52
CA GLY A 507 11.57 16.47 22.28
C GLY A 507 11.33 14.97 22.09
N ARG A 508 10.32 14.57 21.32
CA ARG A 508 10.08 13.18 20.92
C ARG A 508 10.43 12.98 19.46
N ARG A 509 10.83 11.76 19.09
CA ARG A 509 11.15 11.40 17.71
C ARG A 509 10.27 10.24 17.30
N PHE A 510 9.48 10.44 16.24
CA PHE A 510 8.66 9.42 15.62
C PHE A 510 9.11 9.24 14.18
N SER A 511 9.22 8.00 13.73
CA SER A 511 9.52 7.69 12.33
C SER A 511 8.25 7.43 11.53
N VAL A 512 7.28 6.80 12.17
CA VAL A 512 6.04 6.33 11.54
C VAL A 512 4.86 6.65 12.44
N SER A 513 3.75 7.02 11.80
CA SER A 513 2.46 7.20 12.44
C SER A 513 1.38 6.38 11.72
N ILE A 514 0.47 5.78 12.49
CA ILE A 514 -0.64 4.98 11.98
C ILE A 514 -1.94 5.45 12.64
N GLY A 515 -2.95 5.72 11.83
CA GLY A 515 -4.28 6.09 12.29
C GLY A 515 -5.30 6.04 11.16
N ALA A 516 -6.56 6.30 11.51
CA ALA A 516 -7.59 6.60 10.52
C ALA A 516 -7.52 8.09 10.14
N LEU A 517 -8.51 8.59 9.42
CA LEU A 517 -8.60 10.00 9.01
C LEU A 517 -10.03 10.52 9.15
N ALA A 518 -10.69 10.23 10.27
CA ALA A 518 -12.02 10.77 10.54
C ALA A 518 -11.98 12.30 10.65
N ALA A 519 -13.02 12.99 10.17
CA ALA A 519 -13.11 14.44 10.25
C ALA A 519 -13.05 14.93 11.71
N GLY A 520 -12.20 15.90 12.00
CA GLY A 520 -11.92 16.35 13.36
C GLY A 520 -10.52 15.96 13.81
N ALA A 521 -10.42 15.27 14.94
CA ALA A 521 -9.15 15.06 15.64
C ALA A 521 -8.13 14.25 14.82
N ASP A 522 -8.53 13.17 14.17
CA ASP A 522 -7.63 12.32 13.39
C ASP A 522 -6.90 13.11 12.30
N ILE A 523 -7.65 13.88 11.49
CA ILE A 523 -7.07 14.69 10.41
C ILE A 523 -6.14 15.78 10.97
N VAL A 524 -6.50 16.44 12.08
CA VAL A 524 -5.62 17.45 12.72
C VAL A 524 -4.32 16.84 13.23
N ILE A 525 -4.38 15.67 13.85
CA ILE A 525 -3.19 14.94 14.32
C ILE A 525 -2.33 14.52 13.12
N ALA A 526 -2.95 13.96 12.06
CA ALA A 526 -2.25 13.54 10.86
C ALA A 526 -1.54 14.70 10.15
N GLU A 527 -2.17 15.88 10.05
CA GLU A 527 -1.53 17.07 9.50
C GLU A 527 -0.33 17.53 10.32
N ALA A 528 -0.44 17.57 11.65
CA ALA A 528 0.68 17.94 12.52
C ALA A 528 1.87 16.98 12.37
N LEU A 529 1.59 15.67 12.27
CA LEU A 529 2.60 14.64 12.04
C LEU A 529 3.29 14.79 10.68
N LEU A 530 2.50 15.00 9.62
CA LEU A 530 3.01 15.23 8.28
C LEU A 530 3.84 16.52 8.18
N ASP A 531 3.46 17.58 8.89
CA ASP A 531 4.20 18.84 8.95
C ASP A 531 5.50 18.71 9.75
N ALA A 532 5.54 17.81 10.73
CA ALA A 532 6.74 17.42 11.48
C ALA A 532 7.65 16.43 10.73
N GLY A 533 7.27 16.03 9.51
CA GLY A 533 8.04 15.08 8.69
C GLY A 533 7.94 13.62 9.14
N VAL A 534 6.93 13.27 9.96
CA VAL A 534 6.65 11.89 10.34
C VAL A 534 5.88 11.19 9.23
N SER A 535 6.33 10.00 8.82
CA SER A 535 5.65 9.23 7.77
C SER A 535 4.25 8.81 8.22
N LEU A 536 3.23 9.14 7.43
CA LEU A 536 1.84 8.82 7.71
C LEU A 536 1.42 7.52 7.00
N HIS A 537 0.87 6.58 7.75
CA HIS A 537 0.27 5.36 7.25
C HIS A 537 -1.19 5.31 7.66
N VAL A 538 -2.09 5.18 6.69
CA VAL A 538 -3.53 5.22 6.93
C VAL A 538 -4.07 3.80 6.98
N HIS A 539 -4.79 3.45 8.06
CA HIS A 539 -5.58 2.22 8.13
C HIS A 539 -7.05 2.56 8.34
N LEU A 540 -7.86 2.40 7.30
CA LEU A 540 -9.28 2.70 7.35
C LEU A 540 -10.09 1.49 7.86
N PRO A 541 -11.09 1.70 8.72
CA PRO A 541 -11.99 0.64 9.18
C PRO A 541 -12.79 -0.07 8.09
N ILE A 542 -13.04 0.62 6.98
CA ILE A 542 -13.89 0.20 5.85
C ILE A 542 -13.31 0.77 4.55
N ALA A 543 -13.90 0.40 3.41
CA ALA A 543 -13.44 0.87 2.11
C ALA A 543 -13.37 2.40 2.03
N PRO A 544 -12.34 2.99 1.38
CA PRO A 544 -12.12 4.44 1.39
C PRO A 544 -13.33 5.30 0.96
N PRO A 545 -14.10 4.95 -0.10
CA PRO A 545 -15.30 5.73 -0.45
C PRO A 545 -16.39 5.68 0.64
N GLU A 546 -16.59 4.52 1.26
CA GLU A 546 -17.55 4.35 2.36
C GLU A 546 -17.09 5.11 3.61
N PHE A 547 -15.79 5.08 3.91
CA PHE A 547 -15.21 5.84 5.02
C PHE A 547 -15.34 7.34 4.82
N LEU A 548 -15.06 7.84 3.61
CA LEU A 548 -15.22 9.26 3.27
C LEU A 548 -16.68 9.69 3.48
N ALA A 549 -17.64 8.91 2.97
CA ALA A 549 -19.06 9.20 3.09
C ALA A 549 -19.59 9.09 4.54
N ALA A 550 -19.04 8.19 5.35
CA ALA A 550 -19.51 7.94 6.72
C ALA A 550 -18.82 8.82 7.79
N SER A 551 -17.51 9.07 7.64
CA SER A 551 -16.65 9.64 8.68
C SER A 551 -15.98 10.96 8.30
N VAL A 552 -16.21 11.49 7.10
CA VAL A 552 -15.58 12.75 6.67
C VAL A 552 -16.60 13.75 6.14
N GLU A 553 -17.31 13.41 5.07
CA GLU A 553 -18.27 14.28 4.39
C GLU A 553 -19.41 14.80 5.28
N PRO A 554 -19.99 14.01 6.22
CA PRO A 554 -21.07 14.49 7.06
C PRO A 554 -20.71 15.72 7.90
N SER A 555 -19.42 15.88 8.23
CA SER A 555 -18.93 17.03 9.01
C SER A 555 -18.97 18.34 8.22
N GLY A 556 -19.05 18.28 6.89
CA GLY A 556 -19.10 19.45 6.00
C GLY A 556 -17.78 20.22 5.88
N GLY A 557 -17.86 21.50 5.52
CA GLY A 557 -16.69 22.38 5.41
C GLY A 557 -15.61 21.84 4.45
N ARG A 558 -14.35 22.00 4.85
CA ARG A 558 -13.17 21.56 4.06
C ARG A 558 -12.65 20.17 4.46
N TRP A 559 -13.41 19.39 5.22
CA TRP A 559 -12.92 18.10 5.73
C TRP A 559 -12.60 17.10 4.62
N ARG A 560 -13.38 17.08 3.52
CA ARG A 560 -13.07 16.27 2.34
C ARG A 560 -11.74 16.67 1.70
N GLU A 561 -11.49 17.98 1.54
CA GLU A 561 -10.24 18.50 0.96
C GLU A 561 -9.04 18.12 1.82
N ARG A 562 -9.17 18.26 3.15
CA ARG A 562 -8.11 17.92 4.12
C ARG A 562 -7.84 16.41 4.17
N PHE A 563 -8.89 15.58 4.13
CA PHE A 563 -8.75 14.13 4.02
C PHE A 563 -7.97 13.74 2.77
N ILE A 564 -8.33 14.31 1.61
CA ILE A 564 -7.63 14.06 0.34
C ILE A 564 -6.17 14.50 0.44
N ALA A 565 -5.88 15.68 1.01
CA ALA A 565 -4.52 16.17 1.18
C ALA A 565 -3.66 15.26 2.08
N CYS A 566 -4.23 14.71 3.16
CA CYS A 566 -3.54 13.73 4.00
C CYS A 566 -3.30 12.41 3.25
N VAL A 567 -4.31 11.91 2.53
CA VAL A 567 -4.21 10.69 1.70
C VAL A 567 -3.14 10.83 0.63
N GLU A 568 -3.06 11.96 -0.07
CA GLU A 568 -2.04 12.21 -1.10
C GLU A 568 -0.62 12.24 -0.54
N ARG A 569 -0.46 12.69 0.72
CA ARG A 569 0.82 12.73 1.45
C ARG A 569 1.12 11.43 2.22
N ALA A 570 0.15 10.53 2.39
CA ALA A 570 0.33 9.29 3.13
C ALA A 570 1.27 8.33 2.39
N GLN A 571 2.12 7.63 3.12
CA GLN A 571 3.02 6.62 2.60
C GLN A 571 2.24 5.40 2.13
N THR A 572 1.34 4.87 2.97
CA THR A 572 0.43 3.77 2.63
C THR A 572 -1.01 4.09 3.03
N ILE A 573 -1.95 3.45 2.33
CA ILE A 573 -3.38 3.51 2.63
C ILE A 573 -3.93 2.09 2.52
N ASP A 574 -4.28 1.53 3.66
CA ASP A 574 -4.82 0.19 3.81
C ASP A 574 -6.20 0.28 4.46
N TRP A 575 -7.00 -0.78 4.35
CA TRP A 575 -8.29 -0.86 5.03
C TRP A 575 -8.69 -2.28 5.38
N THR A 576 -9.59 -2.42 6.35
CA THR A 576 -10.18 -3.72 6.69
C THR A 576 -11.02 -4.22 5.52
N ARG A 577 -10.52 -5.25 4.82
CA ARG A 577 -11.24 -5.86 3.69
C ARG A 577 -12.52 -6.54 4.17
N ARG A 578 -13.55 -6.55 3.31
CA ARG A 578 -14.83 -7.25 3.53
C ARG A 578 -15.56 -6.83 4.82
N ALA A 579 -15.29 -5.63 5.33
CA ALA A 579 -15.99 -5.03 6.44
C ALA A 579 -17.08 -4.08 5.94
N ALA A 580 -18.30 -4.24 6.46
CA ALA A 580 -19.39 -3.29 6.24
C ALA A 580 -19.37 -2.19 7.30
N CYS A 581 -19.82 -0.98 6.95
CA CYS A 581 -19.90 0.15 7.88
C CYS A 581 -20.76 -0.18 9.11
N SER A 582 -20.10 -0.46 10.23
CA SER A 582 -20.70 -0.87 11.49
C SER A 582 -19.78 -0.53 12.66
N ARG A 583 -20.29 -0.48 13.89
CA ARG A 583 -19.43 -0.26 15.07
C ARG A 583 -18.33 -1.32 15.18
N ALA A 584 -18.64 -2.58 14.86
CA ALA A 584 -17.68 -3.67 14.83
C ALA A 584 -16.50 -3.40 13.88
N ALA A 585 -16.77 -2.86 12.68
CA ALA A 585 -15.72 -2.53 11.71
C ALA A 585 -14.75 -1.46 12.22
N TYR A 586 -15.25 -0.40 12.88
CA TYR A 586 -14.41 0.64 13.49
C TYR A 586 -13.55 0.11 14.65
N ARG A 587 -14.12 -0.77 15.48
CA ARG A 587 -13.37 -1.46 16.54
C ARG A 587 -12.29 -2.35 15.93
N LEU A 588 -12.63 -3.18 14.95
CA LEU A 588 -11.71 -4.09 14.26
C LEU A 588 -10.58 -3.32 13.56
N GLY A 589 -10.91 -2.28 12.79
CA GLY A 589 -9.91 -1.43 12.12
C GLY A 589 -8.94 -0.77 13.11
N SER A 590 -9.45 -0.32 14.26
CA SER A 590 -8.60 0.23 15.34
C SER A 590 -7.67 -0.83 15.93
N ARG A 591 -8.15 -2.05 16.18
CA ARG A 591 -7.33 -3.16 16.67
C ARG A 591 -6.22 -3.52 15.70
N ILE A 592 -6.52 -3.57 14.40
CA ILE A 592 -5.53 -3.81 13.36
C ILE A 592 -4.47 -2.70 13.36
N GLY A 593 -4.89 -1.43 13.41
CA GLY A 593 -3.98 -0.28 13.47
C GLY A 593 -3.04 -0.31 14.69
N ILE A 594 -3.57 -0.57 15.89
CA ILE A 594 -2.78 -0.72 17.12
C ILE A 594 -1.78 -1.88 16.99
N GLY A 595 -2.24 -3.03 16.48
CA GLY A 595 -1.39 -4.20 16.26
C GLY A 595 -0.24 -3.92 15.31
N ARG A 596 -0.50 -3.21 14.22
CA ARG A 596 0.51 -2.82 13.23
C ARG A 596 1.57 -1.91 13.83
N VAL A 597 1.20 -0.95 14.69
CA VAL A 597 2.15 -0.08 15.41
C VAL A 597 3.09 -0.88 16.30
N ILE A 598 2.55 -1.84 17.04
CA ILE A 598 3.33 -2.70 17.93
C ILE A 598 4.34 -3.52 17.14
N ARG A 599 3.88 -4.17 16.07
CA ARG A 599 4.75 -5.00 15.22
C ARG A 599 5.83 -4.20 14.53
N LEU A 600 5.48 -3.03 13.97
CA LEU A 600 6.47 -2.18 13.32
C LEU A 600 7.51 -1.66 14.30
N ALA A 601 7.11 -1.31 15.52
CA ALA A 601 8.04 -0.93 16.58
C ALA A 601 9.01 -2.08 16.91
N GLU A 602 8.54 -3.33 16.96
CA GLU A 602 9.40 -4.52 17.14
C GLU A 602 10.35 -4.74 15.97
N GLU A 603 9.88 -4.54 14.73
CA GLU A 603 10.69 -4.70 13.52
C GLU A 603 11.88 -3.73 13.48
N ILE A 604 11.69 -2.49 13.93
CA ILE A 604 12.75 -1.48 14.00
C ILE A 604 13.48 -1.41 15.35
N ASP A 605 13.14 -2.27 16.31
CA ASP A 605 13.65 -2.18 17.69
C ASP A 605 13.39 -0.82 18.37
N GLY A 606 12.24 -0.22 18.07
CA GLY A 606 11.74 1.03 18.62
C GLY A 606 10.68 0.82 19.70
N GLN A 607 10.03 1.92 20.10
CA GLN A 607 8.96 1.88 21.09
C GLN A 607 7.61 2.28 20.45
N PRO A 608 6.53 1.54 20.73
CA PRO A 608 5.19 1.95 20.34
C PRO A 608 4.68 3.05 21.28
N PHE A 609 4.10 4.09 20.71
CA PHE A 609 3.46 5.20 21.42
C PHE A 609 2.03 5.39 20.94
N GLY A 610 1.16 5.89 21.81
CA GLY A 610 -0.20 6.24 21.46
C GLY A 610 -0.49 7.72 21.73
N TYR A 611 -1.24 8.37 20.85
CA TYR A 611 -1.84 9.69 21.09
C TYR A 611 -3.35 9.59 20.95
N PHE A 612 -4.07 9.77 22.05
CA PHE A 612 -5.51 9.63 22.12
C PHE A 612 -6.14 10.97 22.45
N ALA A 613 -6.81 11.61 21.49
CA ALA A 613 -7.71 12.71 21.80
C ALA A 613 -9.02 12.13 22.34
N LEU A 614 -9.43 12.57 23.53
CA LEU A 614 -10.54 11.99 24.26
C LEU A 614 -11.57 13.06 24.60
N GLN A 615 -12.84 12.76 24.37
CA GLN A 615 -13.94 13.64 24.77
C GLN A 615 -14.26 13.43 26.26
N GLU A 616 -14.27 14.51 27.05
CA GLU A 616 -14.68 14.49 28.45
C GLU A 616 -16.11 13.96 28.64
N GLY A 617 -16.33 13.21 29.72
CA GLY A 617 -17.65 12.66 30.07
C GLY A 617 -18.10 11.44 29.25
N ARG A 618 -17.27 10.95 28.33
CA ARG A 618 -17.49 9.71 27.56
C ARG A 618 -16.83 8.49 28.22
N SER A 619 -17.18 7.30 27.73
CA SER A 619 -16.65 6.01 28.18
C SER A 619 -16.30 5.10 27.00
N PRO A 620 -15.58 3.98 27.22
CA PRO A 620 -15.39 2.95 26.19
C PRO A 620 -16.70 2.39 25.62
N ALA A 621 -17.80 2.43 26.37
CA ALA A 621 -19.08 1.91 25.93
C ALA A 621 -19.73 2.78 24.84
N ASP A 622 -19.38 4.06 24.75
CA ASP A 622 -20.01 5.03 23.83
C ASP A 622 -19.00 5.86 23.01
N SER A 623 -17.70 5.58 23.12
CA SER A 623 -16.64 6.22 22.34
C SER A 623 -15.54 5.22 21.94
N ILE A 624 -15.29 5.12 20.63
CA ILE A 624 -14.21 4.29 20.06
C ILE A 624 -12.83 4.80 20.51
N SER A 625 -12.61 6.11 20.61
CA SER A 625 -11.34 6.68 21.07
C SER A 625 -11.04 6.29 22.53
N TRP A 626 -12.07 6.29 23.40
CA TRP A 626 -11.94 5.79 24.77
C TRP A 626 -11.73 4.29 24.85
N GLU A 627 -12.39 3.51 23.99
CA GLU A 627 -12.14 2.08 23.88
C GLU A 627 -10.68 1.81 23.48
N ASN A 628 -10.18 2.48 22.44
CA ASN A 628 -8.80 2.34 21.97
C ASN A 628 -7.79 2.76 23.06
N ALA A 629 -8.05 3.84 23.80
CA ALA A 629 -7.22 4.26 24.92
C ALA A 629 -7.20 3.20 26.06
N SER A 630 -8.35 2.59 26.36
CA SER A 630 -8.45 1.51 27.35
C SER A 630 -7.62 0.29 26.94
N VAL A 631 -7.71 -0.10 25.68
CA VAL A 631 -6.93 -1.19 25.08
C VAL A 631 -5.44 -0.91 25.18
N TRP A 632 -5.03 0.31 24.81
CA TRP A 632 -3.63 0.73 24.87
C TRP A 632 -3.07 0.68 26.29
N ARG A 633 -3.85 1.14 27.28
CA ARG A 633 -3.48 1.06 28.70
C ARG A 633 -3.36 -0.39 29.17
N ALA A 634 -4.26 -1.28 28.75
CA ALA A 634 -4.22 -2.69 29.10
C ALA A 634 -2.98 -3.41 28.53
N LEU A 635 -2.39 -2.90 27.44
CA LEU A 635 -1.13 -3.39 26.89
C LEU A 635 0.11 -2.86 27.66
N GLY A 636 -0.06 -1.92 28.59
CA GLY A 636 1.03 -1.34 29.38
C GLY A 636 1.97 -0.44 28.57
N LEU A 637 1.50 0.10 27.44
CA LEU A 637 2.31 0.89 26.52
C LEU A 637 2.26 2.39 26.83
N ALA A 638 3.32 3.12 26.47
CA ALA A 638 3.41 4.56 26.66
C ALA A 638 2.40 5.30 25.77
N GLY A 639 1.74 6.33 26.29
CA GLY A 639 0.80 7.12 25.50
C GLY A 639 0.40 8.43 26.16
N GLU A 640 -0.06 9.36 25.32
CA GLU A 640 -0.67 10.63 25.70
C GLU A 640 -2.19 10.52 25.59
N PHE A 641 -2.89 10.90 26.66
CA PHE A 641 -4.34 10.82 26.75
C PHE A 641 -4.90 12.23 26.90
N ALA A 642 -5.15 12.87 25.76
CA ALA A 642 -5.53 14.25 25.67
C ALA A 642 -7.05 14.43 25.82
N GLU A 643 -7.51 14.44 27.07
CA GLU A 643 -8.91 14.76 27.40
C GLU A 643 -9.22 16.24 27.16
N ASP A 644 -10.40 16.50 26.59
CA ASP A 644 -10.90 17.83 26.28
C ASP A 644 -12.44 17.90 26.16
N ASP A 645 -12.99 19.10 26.21
CA ASP A 645 -14.43 19.40 26.09
C ASP A 645 -14.93 19.38 24.63
N TRP A 646 -14.62 18.29 23.91
CA TRP A 646 -15.04 18.10 22.52
C TRP A 646 -16.55 18.19 22.35
N LEU A 647 -16.99 18.70 21.20
CA LEU A 647 -18.41 18.80 20.87
C LEU A 647 -19.00 17.41 20.60
N THR A 648 -20.15 17.13 21.19
CA THR A 648 -20.80 15.83 21.10
C THR A 648 -21.40 15.61 19.72
N VAL A 649 -20.87 14.62 19.01
CA VAL A 649 -21.56 14.02 17.87
C VAL A 649 -22.65 13.11 18.42
N ALA A 650 -23.91 13.36 18.03
CA ALA A 650 -24.99 12.43 18.28
C ALA A 650 -24.60 11.06 17.71
N PRO A 651 -24.82 9.94 18.42
CA PRO A 651 -24.50 8.63 17.88
C PRO A 651 -25.16 8.50 16.50
N ALA A 652 -24.39 8.10 15.49
CA ALA A 652 -24.94 7.96 14.15
C ALA A 652 -26.14 7.00 14.23
N SER A 653 -27.29 7.39 13.65
CA SER A 653 -28.54 6.62 13.71
C SER A 653 -28.42 5.19 13.15
N ASN A 654 -27.29 4.86 12.52
CA ASN A 654 -26.96 3.59 11.89
C ASN A 654 -25.85 2.79 12.61
N THR A 655 -25.39 3.15 13.81
CA THR A 655 -24.48 2.24 14.55
C THR A 655 -25.29 1.09 15.12
N ASP A 656 -25.39 0.01 14.36
CA ASP A 656 -26.03 -1.21 14.81
C ASP A 656 -25.27 -1.80 16.01
N HIS A 657 -25.83 -1.58 17.20
CA HIS A 657 -25.30 -2.08 18.47
C HIS A 657 -25.33 -3.62 18.55
N ALA A 658 -26.01 -4.29 17.63
CA ALA A 658 -25.99 -5.74 17.56
C ALA A 658 -24.65 -6.28 17.02
N SER A 659 -23.91 -5.55 16.18
CA SER A 659 -22.68 -6.07 15.55
C SER A 659 -21.45 -6.06 16.46
N ASP A 660 -20.69 -7.16 16.46
CA ASP A 660 -19.34 -7.25 17.04
C ASP A 660 -18.34 -7.92 16.09
N PHE A 661 -17.05 -7.84 16.39
CA PHE A 661 -15.99 -8.55 15.68
C PHE A 661 -15.51 -9.77 16.48
N TYR A 662 -15.09 -10.80 15.76
CA TYR A 662 -14.70 -12.08 16.32
C TYR A 662 -13.37 -12.53 15.70
N SER A 663 -12.58 -13.24 16.52
CA SER A 663 -11.46 -14.03 16.02
C SER A 663 -11.98 -15.34 15.46
N ALA A 664 -11.50 -15.79 14.32
CA ALA A 664 -12.01 -16.93 13.59
C ALA A 664 -10.95 -18.02 13.44
N LEU A 665 -11.37 -19.28 13.55
CA LEU A 665 -10.66 -20.44 13.04
C LEU A 665 -11.50 -21.08 11.92
N ILE A 666 -10.94 -21.14 10.73
CA ILE A 666 -11.49 -21.85 9.59
C ILE A 666 -10.84 -23.23 9.55
N VAL A 667 -11.65 -24.28 9.56
CA VAL A 667 -11.24 -25.69 9.41
C VAL A 667 -11.85 -26.22 8.13
N GLU A 668 -11.01 -26.64 7.19
CA GLU A 668 -11.46 -27.31 5.98
C GLU A 668 -10.96 -28.75 5.92
N GLY A 669 -11.87 -29.70 6.11
CA GLY A 669 -11.62 -31.14 6.08
C GLY A 669 -12.84 -31.95 6.53
N GLU A 670 -12.93 -33.20 6.09
CA GLU A 670 -14.05 -34.10 6.42
C GLU A 670 -13.95 -34.63 7.87
N ASN A 671 -15.10 -34.77 8.55
CA ASN A 671 -15.23 -35.35 9.90
C ASN A 671 -14.47 -34.60 11.03
N ALA A 672 -14.33 -33.29 10.90
CA ALA A 672 -13.77 -32.46 11.96
C ALA A 672 -14.72 -32.34 13.16
N ASP A 673 -14.32 -32.84 14.34
CA ASP A 673 -15.06 -32.62 15.60
C ASP A 673 -14.80 -31.20 16.14
N VAL A 674 -15.44 -30.23 15.48
CA VAL A 674 -15.26 -28.79 15.72
C VAL A 674 -15.95 -28.31 17.01
N GLU A 675 -16.93 -29.04 17.53
CA GLU A 675 -17.64 -28.67 18.78
C GLU A 675 -16.72 -28.76 20.00
N ARG A 676 -15.77 -29.70 20.01
CA ARG A 676 -14.76 -29.82 21.08
C ARG A 676 -13.87 -28.59 21.22
N LEU A 677 -13.77 -27.77 20.18
CA LEU A 677 -12.97 -26.55 20.17
C LEU A 677 -13.67 -25.38 20.90
N ARG A 678 -14.90 -25.58 21.39
CA ARG A 678 -15.68 -24.62 22.18
C ARG A 678 -15.79 -23.21 21.58
N PRO A 679 -16.17 -23.07 20.31
CA PRO A 679 -16.41 -21.75 19.74
C PRO A 679 -17.65 -21.09 20.33
N LEU A 680 -17.74 -19.76 20.23
CA LEU A 680 -18.95 -19.00 20.56
C LEU A 680 -20.11 -19.37 19.62
N PHE A 681 -19.79 -19.57 18.34
CA PHE A 681 -20.69 -20.09 17.32
C PHE A 681 -19.89 -20.66 16.15
N THR A 682 -20.53 -21.52 15.36
CA THR A 682 -19.94 -22.15 14.18
C THR A 682 -20.85 -21.99 12.98
N VAL A 683 -20.28 -21.66 11.82
CA VAL A 683 -20.96 -21.68 10.53
C VAL A 683 -20.33 -22.77 9.66
N SER A 684 -21.11 -23.77 9.27
CA SER A 684 -20.60 -24.94 8.52
C SER A 684 -21.27 -25.08 7.16
N ALA A 685 -20.48 -25.43 6.13
CA ALA A 685 -20.95 -25.74 4.78
C ALA A 685 -20.14 -26.91 4.20
N GLY A 686 -20.66 -28.13 4.31
CA GLY A 686 -19.94 -29.34 3.90
C GLY A 686 -18.70 -29.58 4.77
N ALA A 687 -17.53 -29.73 4.16
CA ALA A 687 -16.25 -29.90 4.85
C ALA A 687 -15.63 -28.58 5.36
N PHE A 688 -16.34 -27.46 5.23
CA PHE A 688 -15.84 -26.12 5.56
C PHE A 688 -16.53 -25.60 6.82
N HIS A 689 -15.77 -25.33 7.88
CA HIS A 689 -16.26 -24.89 9.18
C HIS A 689 -15.59 -23.58 9.59
N CYS A 690 -16.36 -22.54 9.87
CA CYS A 690 -15.89 -21.27 10.43
C CYS A 690 -16.32 -21.16 11.90
N LEU A 691 -15.36 -21.21 12.80
CA LEU A 691 -15.54 -21.13 14.24
C LEU A 691 -15.21 -19.73 14.73
N ALA A 692 -16.08 -19.10 15.52
CA ALA A 692 -15.86 -17.77 16.09
C ALA A 692 -15.47 -17.84 17.57
N PHE A 693 -14.54 -16.96 17.97
CA PHE A 693 -13.98 -16.82 19.32
C PHE A 693 -14.01 -15.35 19.77
N ASP A 694 -14.04 -15.14 21.08
CA ASP A 694 -14.03 -13.80 21.71
C ASP A 694 -12.67 -13.09 21.60
N SER A 695 -11.60 -13.84 21.35
CA SER A 695 -10.23 -13.33 21.41
C SER A 695 -9.30 -14.11 20.48
N ALA A 696 -8.21 -13.44 20.07
CA ALA A 696 -7.17 -14.08 19.27
C ALA A 696 -6.47 -15.22 20.02
N ALA A 697 -6.34 -15.10 21.35
CA ALA A 697 -5.77 -16.15 22.20
C ALA A 697 -6.62 -17.42 22.17
N ALA A 698 -7.94 -17.31 22.35
CA ALA A 698 -8.85 -18.46 22.28
C ALA A 698 -8.85 -19.12 20.89
N ALA A 699 -8.80 -18.33 19.82
CA ALA A 699 -8.70 -18.86 18.46
C ALA A 699 -7.38 -19.62 18.22
N LEU A 700 -6.25 -19.11 18.75
CA LEU A 700 -4.95 -19.79 18.69
C LEU A 700 -4.96 -21.12 19.46
N GLU A 701 -5.56 -21.16 20.65
CA GLU A 701 -5.76 -22.41 21.40
C GLU A 701 -6.61 -23.41 20.61
N GLY A 702 -7.70 -22.92 20.00
CA GLY A 702 -8.53 -23.71 19.08
C GLY A 702 -7.72 -24.29 17.92
N ALA A 703 -6.82 -23.50 17.32
CA ALA A 703 -5.96 -23.96 16.23
C ALA A 703 -4.96 -25.03 16.68
N ARG A 704 -4.35 -24.89 17.87
CA ARG A 704 -3.45 -25.91 18.45
C ARG A 704 -4.19 -27.22 18.73
N ALA A 705 -5.40 -27.12 19.28
CA ALA A 705 -6.26 -28.27 19.52
C ALA A 705 -6.71 -28.96 18.22
N ALA A 706 -7.02 -28.19 17.17
CA ALA A 706 -7.36 -28.74 15.86
C ALA A 706 -6.16 -29.42 15.19
N ALA A 707 -4.97 -28.83 15.22
CA ALA A 707 -3.79 -29.43 14.58
C ALA A 707 -3.36 -30.77 15.21
N THR A 708 -3.65 -30.97 16.50
CA THR A 708 -3.28 -32.18 17.24
C THR A 708 -4.38 -33.25 17.27
N SER A 709 -5.59 -32.94 16.82
CA SER A 709 -6.72 -33.87 16.83
C SER A 709 -6.70 -34.81 15.61
N ALA A 710 -6.84 -36.13 15.87
CA ALA A 710 -6.77 -37.16 14.83
C ALA A 710 -7.78 -36.98 13.68
N GLY A 711 -8.94 -36.34 13.94
CA GLY A 711 -9.96 -36.05 12.93
C GLY A 711 -9.68 -34.80 12.08
N THR A 712 -8.77 -33.92 12.51
CA THR A 712 -8.47 -32.62 11.86
C THR A 712 -7.01 -32.47 11.45
N ALA A 713 -6.15 -33.46 11.76
CA ALA A 713 -4.75 -33.51 11.34
C ALA A 713 -4.55 -33.49 9.80
N LYS A 714 -5.60 -33.80 9.02
CA LYS A 714 -5.61 -33.72 7.55
C LYS A 714 -6.35 -32.47 7.01
N SER A 715 -6.80 -31.58 7.89
CA SER A 715 -7.53 -30.38 7.52
C SER A 715 -6.58 -29.22 7.23
N ARG A 716 -7.01 -28.28 6.40
CA ARG A 716 -6.40 -26.96 6.28
C ARG A 716 -6.95 -26.07 7.40
N LEU A 717 -6.09 -25.32 8.08
CA LEU A 717 -6.45 -24.48 9.21
C LEU A 717 -6.06 -23.02 8.92
N TRP A 718 -7.02 -22.11 9.00
CA TRP A 718 -6.77 -20.67 8.84
C TRP A 718 -7.31 -19.86 10.01
N LEU A 719 -6.53 -18.90 10.49
CA LEU A 719 -6.93 -17.93 11.49
C LEU A 719 -7.20 -16.58 10.83
N ASP A 720 -8.30 -15.95 11.19
CA ASP A 720 -8.73 -14.68 10.60
C ASP A 720 -9.59 -13.86 11.56
N VAL A 721 -9.97 -12.66 11.17
CA VAL A 721 -10.87 -11.80 11.96
C VAL A 721 -11.96 -11.23 11.06
N GLY A 722 -13.18 -11.16 11.60
CA GLY A 722 -14.34 -10.69 10.86
C GLY A 722 -15.42 -10.17 11.78
N SER A 723 -16.51 -9.67 11.22
CA SER A 723 -17.64 -9.12 11.98
C SER A 723 -18.91 -9.94 11.79
N ALA A 724 -19.73 -10.03 12.83
CA ALA A 724 -21.06 -10.63 12.76
C ALA A 724 -22.04 -9.90 13.69
N GLU A 725 -23.33 -9.97 13.38
CA GLU A 725 -24.39 -9.46 14.26
C GLU A 725 -24.69 -10.44 15.40
N ALA A 726 -24.85 -9.91 16.60
CA ALA A 726 -25.25 -10.63 17.80
C ALA A 726 -26.78 -10.76 17.84
N GLY A 727 -27.28 -12.00 17.90
CA GLY A 727 -28.67 -12.26 18.30
C GLY A 727 -29.51 -13.13 17.36
N ASP A 728 -29.05 -13.48 16.15
CA ASP A 728 -29.75 -14.40 15.25
C ASP A 728 -28.79 -15.37 14.53
N GLU A 729 -29.19 -16.64 14.42
CA GLU A 729 -28.49 -17.68 13.66
C GLU A 729 -28.44 -17.34 12.16
N THR A 730 -29.48 -16.69 11.64
CA THR A 730 -29.53 -16.18 10.27
C THR A 730 -28.49 -15.09 10.03
N ALA A 731 -28.30 -14.17 10.97
CA ALA A 731 -27.34 -13.07 10.84
C ALA A 731 -25.88 -13.56 10.95
N ARG A 732 -25.62 -14.59 11.77
CA ARG A 732 -24.30 -15.25 11.86
C ARG A 732 -23.90 -15.98 10.58
N SER A 733 -24.85 -16.38 9.74
CA SER A 733 -24.55 -17.06 8.48
C SER A 733 -23.69 -16.23 7.51
N ALA A 734 -23.68 -14.90 7.65
CA ALA A 734 -22.86 -13.98 6.87
C ALA A 734 -21.40 -13.92 7.35
N PHE A 735 -21.06 -14.42 8.55
CA PHE A 735 -19.72 -14.31 9.14
C PHE A 735 -18.58 -14.77 8.20
N PRO A 736 -18.67 -15.94 7.52
CA PRO A 736 -17.61 -16.36 6.59
C PRO A 736 -17.36 -15.39 5.44
N SER A 737 -18.36 -14.61 5.03
CA SER A 737 -18.21 -13.61 3.96
C SER A 737 -17.37 -12.40 4.38
N THR A 738 -17.19 -12.20 5.69
CA THR A 738 -16.35 -11.13 6.24
C THR A 738 -14.89 -11.54 6.42
N LEU A 739 -14.58 -12.84 6.33
CA LEU A 739 -13.24 -13.38 6.50
C LEU A 739 -12.51 -13.40 5.14
N ILE A 740 -11.26 -12.94 5.13
CA ILE A 740 -10.42 -12.90 3.92
C ILE A 740 -10.00 -14.32 3.53
N THR A 741 -9.54 -15.11 4.48
CA THR A 741 -9.06 -16.49 4.26
C THR A 741 -10.19 -17.43 3.83
N ALA A 742 -11.41 -17.24 4.34
CA ALA A 742 -12.60 -17.95 3.87
C ALA A 742 -12.95 -17.61 2.41
N ALA A 743 -12.73 -16.35 2.01
CA ALA A 743 -12.84 -15.91 0.62
C ALA A 743 -11.77 -16.53 -0.27
N SER A 744 -10.54 -16.48 0.21
CA SER A 744 -9.33 -16.68 -0.57
C SER A 744 -9.00 -18.14 -0.73
N LYS A 745 -9.47 -18.99 0.20
CA LYS A 745 -9.16 -20.43 0.31
C LYS A 745 -7.70 -20.75 -0.05
N PRO A 746 -6.73 -20.22 0.71
CA PRO A 746 -5.32 -20.37 0.37
C PRO A 746 -4.90 -21.85 0.26
N LEU A 747 -4.03 -22.18 -0.69
CA LEU A 747 -3.50 -23.53 -0.87
C LEU A 747 -2.38 -23.78 0.15
N THR A 748 -2.75 -24.05 1.39
CA THR A 748 -1.83 -24.30 2.50
C THR A 748 -1.67 -25.79 2.81
N ALA A 749 -0.52 -26.14 3.41
CA ALA A 749 -0.26 -27.51 3.84
C ALA A 749 -1.25 -27.95 4.94
N PRO A 750 -1.89 -29.14 4.80
CA PRO A 750 -2.73 -29.71 5.86
C PRO A 750 -1.98 -29.93 7.17
N GLY A 751 -2.70 -29.85 8.30
CA GLY A 751 -2.15 -30.05 9.64
C GLY A 751 -1.30 -28.88 10.17
N LYS A 752 -1.06 -27.86 9.36
CA LYS A 752 -0.47 -26.57 9.78
C LYS A 752 -1.56 -25.50 9.81
N ALA A 753 -1.43 -24.55 10.74
CA ALA A 753 -2.28 -23.36 10.77
C ALA A 753 -1.57 -22.16 10.17
N PHE A 754 -2.35 -21.33 9.49
CA PHE A 754 -1.89 -20.07 8.91
C PHE A 754 -2.82 -18.94 9.33
N ALA A 755 -2.31 -17.75 9.60
CA ALA A 755 -3.09 -16.58 9.99
C ALA A 755 -3.06 -15.51 8.89
N SER A 756 -4.18 -14.81 8.72
CA SER A 756 -4.23 -13.57 7.94
C SER A 756 -3.44 -12.48 8.65
N GLU A 757 -2.97 -11.48 7.90
CA GLU A 757 -2.32 -10.31 8.49
C GLU A 757 -3.23 -9.58 9.50
N SER A 758 -4.52 -9.45 9.19
CA SER A 758 -5.52 -8.85 10.09
C SER A 758 -5.57 -9.60 11.43
N PHE A 759 -5.53 -10.93 11.41
CA PHE A 759 -5.50 -11.73 12.65
C PHE A 759 -4.22 -11.48 13.44
N VAL A 760 -3.06 -11.46 12.77
CA VAL A 760 -1.76 -11.22 13.43
C VAL A 760 -1.73 -9.83 14.09
N ASN A 761 -2.28 -8.81 13.43
CA ASN A 761 -2.38 -7.47 13.99
C ASN A 761 -3.35 -7.44 15.18
N VAL A 762 -4.53 -8.09 15.08
CA VAL A 762 -5.46 -8.20 16.23
C VAL A 762 -4.81 -8.95 17.40
N ALA A 763 -4.08 -10.04 17.14
CA ALA A 763 -3.34 -10.77 18.16
C ALA A 763 -2.28 -9.90 18.84
N ALA A 764 -1.53 -9.09 18.08
CA ALA A 764 -0.56 -8.15 18.64
C ALA A 764 -1.21 -7.09 19.56
N SER A 765 -2.42 -6.64 19.22
CA SER A 765 -3.23 -5.71 20.02
C SER A 765 -4.02 -6.36 21.17
N THR A 766 -3.89 -7.67 21.36
CA THR A 766 -4.59 -8.42 22.41
C THR A 766 -3.66 -8.65 23.61
N PRO A 767 -3.96 -8.10 24.80
CA PRO A 767 -3.12 -8.28 25.98
C PRO A 767 -2.88 -9.76 26.31
N GLY A 768 -1.61 -10.12 26.53
CA GLY A 768 -1.21 -11.49 26.90
C GLY A 768 -1.32 -12.53 25.79
N CYS A 769 -1.70 -12.16 24.56
CA CYS A 769 -1.80 -13.10 23.45
C CYS A 769 -0.41 -13.54 22.95
N PRO A 770 -0.16 -14.85 22.76
CA PRO A 770 1.09 -15.33 22.18
C PRO A 770 1.22 -14.90 20.71
N ARG A 771 2.46 -14.75 20.23
CA ARG A 771 2.75 -14.27 18.86
C ARG A 771 3.63 -15.27 18.08
N PRO A 772 3.14 -16.47 17.78
CA PRO A 772 3.91 -17.52 17.11
C PRO A 772 3.84 -17.39 15.57
N PHE A 773 3.96 -16.18 15.03
CA PHE A 773 3.67 -15.90 13.62
C PHE A 773 4.94 -15.71 12.80
N GLU A 774 5.06 -16.47 11.71
CA GLU A 774 6.17 -16.40 10.76
C GLU A 774 5.63 -16.04 9.37
N TYR A 775 6.03 -14.90 8.80
CA TYR A 775 5.50 -14.44 7.51
C TYR A 775 5.95 -15.37 6.37
N VAL A 776 5.00 -15.87 5.57
CA VAL A 776 5.28 -16.78 4.45
C VAL A 776 4.94 -16.18 3.08
N GLY A 777 4.53 -14.92 3.04
CA GLY A 777 4.16 -14.24 1.80
C GLY A 777 2.74 -14.56 1.33
N VAL A 778 2.48 -14.26 0.06
CA VAL A 778 1.22 -14.56 -0.62
C VAL A 778 1.23 -16.02 -1.09
N THR A 779 0.40 -16.86 -0.48
CA THR A 779 0.23 -18.25 -0.89
C THR A 779 -0.72 -18.33 -2.08
N PRO A 780 -0.49 -19.23 -3.07
CA PRO A 780 -1.44 -19.46 -4.15
C PRO A 780 -2.84 -19.77 -3.61
N THR A 781 -3.88 -19.27 -4.25
CA THR A 781 -5.28 -19.50 -3.90
C THR A 781 -5.93 -20.47 -4.89
N GLU A 782 -7.12 -21.00 -4.56
CA GLU A 782 -7.96 -21.64 -5.57
C GLU A 782 -8.28 -20.64 -6.70
N GLU A 783 -8.42 -21.11 -7.94
CA GLU A 783 -8.44 -20.26 -9.14
C GLU A 783 -9.43 -19.08 -9.04
N LYS A 784 -8.94 -17.83 -9.19
CA LYS A 784 -9.70 -16.56 -9.20
C LYS A 784 -10.20 -16.06 -7.84
N LEU A 785 -9.46 -16.29 -6.76
CA LEU A 785 -9.74 -15.73 -5.43
C LEU A 785 -8.65 -14.73 -5.00
N ASP A 786 -9.02 -13.76 -4.17
CA ASP A 786 -8.16 -12.66 -3.71
C ASP A 786 -6.85 -13.20 -3.11
N PRO A 787 -5.67 -12.68 -3.49
CA PRO A 787 -4.43 -13.03 -2.82
C PRO A 787 -4.48 -12.58 -1.36
N CYS A 788 -4.01 -13.44 -0.46
CA CYS A 788 -4.00 -13.20 0.97
C CYS A 788 -2.58 -13.44 1.50
N PRO A 789 -1.86 -12.40 1.98
CA PRO A 789 -0.61 -12.60 2.68
C PRO A 789 -0.88 -13.40 3.97
N LEU A 790 -0.08 -14.44 4.19
CA LEU A 790 -0.26 -15.37 5.29
C LEU A 790 0.96 -15.42 6.20
N TYR A 791 0.69 -15.82 7.44
CA TYR A 791 1.68 -16.12 8.45
C TYR A 791 1.51 -17.57 8.87
N LEU A 792 2.58 -18.37 8.82
CA LEU A 792 2.60 -19.67 9.45
C LEU A 792 2.51 -19.51 10.98
N VAL A 793 1.72 -20.35 11.62
CA VAL A 793 1.53 -20.36 13.07
C VAL A 793 2.33 -21.51 13.67
N ASP A 794 3.29 -21.20 14.55
CA ASP A 794 4.07 -22.20 15.30
C ASP A 794 3.23 -22.74 16.48
N LEU A 795 2.51 -23.84 16.21
CA LEU A 795 1.49 -24.46 17.06
C LEU A 795 2.03 -25.39 18.16
#